data_AF-A0AAD8C3G3-F1
#
_entry.id   AF-A0AAD8C3G3-F1
#
_cell.length_a   1.000
_cell.length_b   1.000
_cell.length_c   1.000
_cell.angle_alpha   90.00
_cell.angle_beta   90.00
_cell.angle_gamma   90.00
#
_symmetry.space_group_name_H-M   'P 1'
#
loop_
_entity.id
_entity.type
_entity.pdbx_description
1 polymer ?
#
loop_
_entity_poly.entity_id
_entity_poly.type
_entity_poly.pdbx_seq_one_letter_code
_entity_poly.pdbx_strand_id
1 'polypeptide(L)'
;MNEEEDKKLVSEKFKEGAVDEGADADFTDGRILKEYGEPIKYDPSFKGPINNRSCTDIICCIIFIIFLMGMAVVSIVGYARGDPIRLIYPTDSHGNICGYGKYSDKPYLFFFDLVTCAKLGPAVVTGCPTPQVCVKECPSSNFVYVHSVQNINRSELICKTDIDPNKAPYKDVPVDKLVKDQLCAAYYLESKPIIGRCMPSIFAKALNKVDALKDNFGNDIKRANGELVTGGLIQNGTINIAQFYKLKGTMELLFKDVVNSAHLIVFCLLLAMVLAMVWIVLLRWITTVMVWLTIFLFIGLFGFGTYYSYSKYYELKSMNVTSEYGLPEEFKFDFQYFLSQSRTWLAFGCTGATILAIFLLITIFLCSRIMLATKLISEASIAISHMWCVLLWPLVPFVLQILVLAYWISSMVYISSMGEPEYYNATNDVNALLARLPCDPSENATLGDFCSFVRYGGDSYKTAMLIFMVFMFFWLMNFIVALEQMTLAGAFASYYWAWDKNKDIPTFPLWSSFYRSLRYHMGSLAFGSLIIAIIQMIRAFLEYINRKLKGSENKVAKFILTCLRCCFWCLEKFLRYINKNAYILIAIHGRNFCTAAKDGFLLIMRNVLRAAVLDKVCDFLMLISKLMVTGAIAVIAFFWFQKKVPFFEKVVPEMNYFLFAVVLVVIGTYLIADSFFDVYSIAVDTIFLCFLEDIERNDGSSERPFYMNRDKNLKRLIFVPKGSEN
;
A
#
# COMPACT_ATOMS: atom_id res chain seq x y z
N MET A 1 8.99 56.11 51.35
CA MET A 1 9.18 54.99 52.29
C MET A 1 8.05 53.97 52.16
N ASN A 2 7.63 53.63 50.92
CA ASN A 2 6.46 52.77 50.65
C ASN A 2 6.60 51.93 49.34
N GLU A 3 7.82 51.67 48.87
CA GLU A 3 8.06 50.84 47.67
C GLU A 3 8.86 49.56 48.00
N GLU A 4 9.46 49.52 49.19
CA GLU A 4 10.24 48.39 49.69
C GLU A 4 9.39 47.46 50.58
N GLU A 5 8.35 47.98 51.24
CA GLU A 5 7.35 47.17 51.95
C GLU A 5 6.38 46.45 50.99
N ASP A 6 6.01 47.07 49.86
CA ASP A 6 5.15 46.42 48.85
C ASP A 6 5.90 45.28 48.12
N LYS A 7 7.22 45.40 47.94
CA LYS A 7 8.05 44.29 47.40
C LYS A 7 8.23 43.15 48.41
N LYS A 8 8.24 43.44 49.72
CA LYS A 8 8.25 42.41 50.76
C LYS A 8 6.90 41.71 50.90
N LEU A 9 5.78 42.42 50.84
CA LEU A 9 4.44 41.82 50.91
C LEU A 9 4.11 40.95 49.68
N VAL A 10 4.59 41.31 48.48
CA VAL A 10 4.47 40.46 47.28
C VAL A 10 5.43 39.25 47.35
N SER A 11 6.58 39.39 48.00
CA SER A 11 7.51 38.27 48.22
C SER A 11 7.06 37.31 49.33
N GLU A 12 6.32 37.77 50.34
CA GLU A 12 5.80 36.93 51.43
C GLU A 12 4.52 36.20 51.01
N LYS A 13 3.63 36.83 50.22
CA LYS A 13 2.49 36.12 49.61
C LYS A 13 2.90 35.05 48.59
N PHE A 14 4.14 35.06 48.10
CA PHE A 14 4.69 33.99 47.27
C PHE A 14 5.25 32.80 48.06
N LYS A 15 5.42 32.92 49.38
CA LYS A 15 5.92 31.83 50.24
C LYS A 15 4.81 31.07 50.98
N GLU A 16 3.64 31.68 51.19
CA GLU A 16 2.54 31.05 51.94
C GLU A 16 1.55 30.25 51.07
N GLY A 17 1.65 30.29 49.74
CA GLY A 17 0.83 29.48 48.83
C GLY A 17 1.37 28.07 48.55
N ALA A 18 2.41 27.64 49.28
CA ALA A 18 3.16 26.42 49.01
C ALA A 18 2.85 25.28 50.00
N VAL A 19 1.62 25.16 50.52
CA VAL A 19 1.14 23.96 51.22
C VAL A 19 -0.38 23.90 51.09
N ASP A 20 -0.91 23.22 50.07
CA ASP A 20 -2.09 22.35 50.22
C ASP A 20 -2.36 21.52 48.96
N GLU A 21 -2.70 20.25 49.20
CA GLU A 21 -2.71 19.12 48.28
C GLU A 21 -3.89 19.13 47.30
N GLY A 22 -3.67 18.82 46.01
CA GLY A 22 -4.78 18.76 45.06
C GLY A 22 -4.47 18.53 43.58
N ALA A 23 -3.64 17.54 43.25
CA ALA A 23 -3.54 16.96 41.90
C ALA A 23 -3.01 17.87 40.77
N ASP A 24 -1.86 18.50 40.98
CA ASP A 24 -0.98 18.90 39.87
C ASP A 24 -0.10 17.70 39.48
N ALA A 25 0.09 17.47 38.17
CA ALA A 25 1.05 16.50 37.67
C ALA A 25 2.45 17.04 37.94
N ASP A 26 2.92 16.70 39.12
CA ASP A 26 4.07 17.28 39.77
C ASP A 26 5.37 16.67 39.23
N PHE A 27 6.31 17.55 38.86
CA PHE A 27 7.70 17.19 38.57
C PHE A 27 8.40 16.59 39.81
N THR A 28 7.74 16.57 40.97
CA THR A 28 8.21 15.98 42.23
C THR A 28 7.43 14.76 42.75
N ASP A 29 6.70 14.01 41.91
CA ASP A 29 6.28 12.65 42.32
C ASP A 29 7.49 11.72 42.40
N GLY A 30 7.96 11.46 43.63
CA GLY A 30 9.08 10.57 43.91
C GLY A 30 8.92 9.16 43.33
N ARG A 31 7.70 8.71 42.99
CA ARG A 31 7.49 7.44 42.27
C ARG A 31 7.90 7.53 40.80
N ILE A 32 7.50 8.61 40.11
CA ILE A 32 7.83 8.85 38.69
C ILE A 32 9.35 9.00 38.52
N LEU A 33 10.01 9.73 39.42
CA LEU A 33 11.46 9.91 39.40
C LEU A 33 12.22 8.59 39.63
N LYS A 34 11.70 7.71 40.48
CA LYS A 34 12.30 6.40 40.78
C LYS A 34 12.14 5.42 39.62
N GLU A 35 11.08 5.53 38.83
CA GLU A 35 10.76 4.63 37.71
C GLU A 35 11.33 5.11 36.37
N TYR A 36 11.31 6.43 36.10
CA TYR A 36 11.66 7.02 34.81
C TYR A 36 12.90 7.94 34.84
N GLY A 37 13.62 7.96 35.96
CA GLY A 37 14.89 8.67 36.14
C GLY A 37 14.76 10.18 36.37
N GLU A 38 15.89 10.81 36.69
CA GLU A 38 15.95 12.25 36.97
C GLU A 38 15.69 13.12 35.71
N PRO A 39 15.13 14.33 35.88
CA PRO A 39 14.98 15.32 34.81
C PRO A 39 16.34 15.70 34.22
N ILE A 40 16.34 16.13 32.96
CA ILE A 40 17.57 16.57 32.28
C ILE A 40 18.09 17.85 32.95
N LYS A 41 19.31 17.79 33.49
CA LYS A 41 19.96 18.93 34.17
C LYS A 41 20.41 19.99 33.18
N TYR A 42 20.40 21.24 33.62
CA TYR A 42 20.95 22.37 32.86
C TYR A 42 22.42 22.13 32.49
N ASP A 43 22.74 22.27 31.20
CA ASP A 43 24.09 22.16 30.66
C ASP A 43 24.46 23.46 29.92
N PRO A 44 25.36 24.30 30.47
CA PRO A 44 25.77 25.55 29.85
C PRO A 44 26.58 25.35 28.54
N SER A 45 27.08 24.14 28.27
CA SER A 45 27.82 23.83 27.06
C SER A 45 26.92 23.45 25.87
N PHE A 46 25.62 23.25 26.11
CA PHE A 46 24.66 22.90 25.07
C PHE A 46 24.35 24.09 24.16
N LYS A 47 24.89 24.06 22.94
CA LYS A 47 24.71 25.10 21.91
C LYS A 47 23.68 24.70 20.82
N GLY A 48 22.72 23.87 21.19
CA GLY A 48 21.70 23.37 20.25
C GLY A 48 22.22 22.37 19.22
N PRO A 49 21.45 22.09 18.16
CA PRO A 49 21.68 20.95 17.27
C PRO A 49 22.68 21.19 16.13
N ILE A 50 23.36 22.33 16.07
CA ILE A 50 24.19 22.65 14.90
C ILE A 50 25.62 22.13 15.07
N ASN A 51 26.22 22.37 16.23
CA ASN A 51 27.64 22.14 16.48
C ASN A 51 27.89 20.79 17.20
N ASN A 52 29.16 20.36 17.26
CA ASN A 52 29.63 19.16 17.98
C ASN A 52 28.95 17.84 17.56
N ARG A 53 29.15 17.44 16.30
CA ARG A 53 28.62 16.18 15.76
C ARG A 53 29.70 15.13 15.57
N SER A 54 29.36 13.89 15.88
CA SER A 54 30.21 12.72 15.68
C SER A 54 29.44 11.61 14.97
N CYS A 55 30.15 10.71 14.28
CA CYS A 55 29.52 9.60 13.59
C CYS A 55 28.89 8.62 14.58
N THR A 56 27.62 8.27 14.38
CA THR A 56 26.86 7.38 15.26
C THR A 56 26.60 6.03 14.60
N ASP A 57 26.62 4.96 15.41
CA ASP A 57 26.29 3.58 15.00
C ASP A 57 27.04 3.10 13.74
N ILE A 58 28.36 3.34 13.70
CA ILE A 58 29.23 3.08 12.53
C ILE A 58 29.14 1.62 12.05
N ILE A 59 29.04 0.66 12.98
CA ILE A 59 28.91 -0.77 12.64
C ILE A 59 27.63 -1.00 11.82
N CYS A 60 26.50 -0.42 12.22
CA CYS A 60 25.25 -0.54 11.50
C CYS A 60 25.31 0.12 10.12
N CYS A 61 26.07 1.21 9.98
CA CYS A 61 26.35 1.83 8.68
C CYS A 61 27.11 0.88 7.75
N ILE A 62 28.17 0.22 8.26
CA ILE A 62 28.96 -0.75 7.49
C ILE A 62 28.09 -1.93 7.06
N ILE A 63 27.31 -2.51 7.99
CA ILE A 63 26.39 -3.61 7.68
C ILE A 63 25.41 -3.19 6.59
N PHE A 64 24.82 -2.00 6.69
CA PHE A 64 23.87 -1.50 5.69
C PHE A 64 24.51 -1.38 4.30
N ILE A 65 25.73 -0.85 4.21
CA ILE A 65 26.47 -0.76 2.93
C ILE A 65 26.75 -2.16 2.35
N ILE A 66 27.14 -3.13 3.19
CA ILE A 66 27.34 -4.52 2.75
C ILE A 66 26.05 -5.11 2.17
N PHE A 67 24.91 -4.89 2.82
CA PHE A 67 23.61 -5.37 2.32
C PHE A 67 23.18 -4.67 1.03
N LEU A 68 23.49 -3.37 0.85
CA LEU A 68 23.28 -2.67 -0.41
C LEU A 68 24.13 -3.27 -1.55
N MET A 69 25.41 -3.59 -1.27
CA MET A 69 26.26 -4.28 -2.24
C MET A 69 25.71 -5.68 -2.57
N GLY A 70 25.25 -6.42 -1.57
CA GLY A 70 24.57 -7.71 -1.77
C GLY A 70 23.32 -7.59 -2.65
N MET A 71 22.53 -6.54 -2.46
CA MET A 71 21.37 -6.23 -3.32
C MET A 71 21.78 -5.99 -4.77
N ALA A 72 22.85 -5.21 -4.99
CA ALA A 72 23.37 -5.00 -6.34
C ALA A 72 23.83 -6.32 -6.99
N VAL A 73 24.59 -7.16 -6.27
CA VAL A 73 25.07 -8.47 -6.78
C VAL A 73 23.90 -9.38 -7.15
N VAL A 74 22.89 -9.50 -6.27
CA VAL A 74 21.71 -10.34 -6.50
C VAL A 74 20.91 -9.85 -7.72
N SER A 75 20.75 -8.53 -7.87
CA SER A 75 20.12 -7.95 -9.07
C SER A 75 20.93 -8.22 -10.34
N ILE A 76 22.25 -8.10 -10.30
CA ILE A 76 23.13 -8.39 -11.46
C ILE A 76 22.97 -9.84 -11.91
N VAL A 77 22.94 -10.80 -10.97
CA VAL A 77 22.70 -12.22 -11.30
C VAL A 77 21.32 -12.41 -11.91
N GLY A 78 20.30 -11.77 -11.35
CA GLY A 78 18.94 -11.76 -11.90
C GLY A 78 18.89 -11.20 -13.32
N TYR A 79 19.55 -10.07 -13.60
CA TYR A 79 19.61 -9.46 -14.93
C TYR A 79 20.41 -10.28 -15.94
N ALA A 80 21.44 -10.99 -15.49
CA ALA A 80 22.26 -11.82 -16.37
C ALA A 80 21.57 -13.14 -16.79
N ARG A 81 20.72 -13.71 -15.92
CA ARG A 81 20.08 -15.03 -16.13
C ARG A 81 18.57 -14.99 -16.33
N GLY A 82 17.94 -13.87 -16.02
CA GLY A 82 16.50 -13.68 -16.10
C GLY A 82 16.07 -13.23 -17.48
N ASP A 83 14.96 -13.79 -17.97
CA ASP A 83 14.32 -13.38 -19.21
C ASP A 83 12.85 -12.99 -18.95
N PRO A 84 12.54 -11.70 -18.76
CA PRO A 84 11.19 -11.22 -18.48
C PRO A 84 10.15 -11.61 -19.54
N ILE A 85 10.57 -11.89 -20.78
CA ILE A 85 9.67 -12.26 -21.88
C ILE A 85 8.92 -13.54 -21.53
N ARG A 86 9.55 -14.46 -20.78
CA ARG A 86 8.95 -15.72 -20.30
C ARG A 86 7.78 -15.52 -19.34
N LEU A 87 7.65 -14.36 -18.69
CA LEU A 87 6.53 -14.05 -17.78
C LEU A 87 5.33 -13.44 -18.52
N ILE A 88 5.57 -12.85 -19.68
CA ILE A 88 4.55 -12.13 -20.47
C ILE A 88 3.96 -13.07 -21.52
N TYR A 89 4.81 -13.82 -22.22
CA TYR A 89 4.41 -14.68 -23.31
C TYR A 89 4.23 -16.14 -22.85
N PRO A 90 3.18 -16.82 -23.32
CA PRO A 90 2.99 -18.23 -23.02
C PRO A 90 4.02 -19.11 -23.75
N THR A 91 4.33 -20.24 -23.13
CA THR A 91 5.26 -21.25 -23.65
C THR A 91 4.49 -22.51 -24.04
N ASP A 92 4.81 -23.11 -25.19
CA ASP A 92 4.25 -24.38 -25.64
C ASP A 92 4.85 -25.59 -24.88
N SER A 93 4.34 -26.79 -25.13
CA SER A 93 4.81 -28.02 -24.46
C SER A 93 6.25 -28.43 -24.79
N HIS A 94 6.90 -27.78 -25.76
CA HIS A 94 8.30 -28.03 -26.14
C HIS A 94 9.24 -26.93 -25.61
N GLY A 95 8.73 -25.91 -24.91
CA GLY A 95 9.54 -24.80 -24.40
C GLY A 95 9.63 -23.60 -25.35
N ASN A 96 8.88 -23.58 -26.45
CA ASN A 96 8.88 -22.46 -27.39
C ASN A 96 7.95 -21.33 -26.92
N ILE A 97 8.40 -20.09 -27.04
CA ILE A 97 7.63 -18.90 -26.66
C ILE A 97 6.72 -18.48 -27.82
N CYS A 98 5.40 -18.46 -27.62
CA CYS A 98 4.45 -18.04 -28.65
C CYS A 98 4.56 -16.53 -28.90
N GLY A 99 4.65 -16.11 -30.17
CA GLY A 99 4.74 -14.69 -30.55
C GLY A 99 6.14 -14.07 -30.41
N TYR A 100 7.17 -14.89 -30.19
CA TYR A 100 8.55 -14.44 -30.07
C TYR A 100 9.53 -15.39 -30.80
N GLY A 101 10.63 -14.85 -31.34
CA GLY A 101 11.65 -15.63 -32.03
C GLY A 101 11.11 -16.42 -33.23
N LYS A 102 11.37 -17.74 -33.27
CA LYS A 102 10.94 -18.66 -34.35
C LYS A 102 9.41 -18.75 -34.52
N TYR A 103 8.64 -18.39 -33.49
CA TYR A 103 7.18 -18.46 -33.46
C TYR A 103 6.53 -17.07 -33.43
N SER A 104 7.20 -16.04 -33.96
CA SER A 104 6.68 -14.68 -34.05
C SER A 104 5.36 -14.58 -34.82
N ASP A 105 5.14 -15.48 -35.78
CA ASP A 105 3.92 -15.59 -36.58
C ASP A 105 2.77 -16.33 -35.86
N LYS A 106 3.03 -16.94 -34.69
CA LYS A 106 2.07 -17.71 -33.91
C LYS A 106 1.97 -17.20 -32.47
N PRO A 107 1.26 -16.08 -32.22
CA PRO A 107 1.24 -15.40 -30.93
C PRO A 107 0.33 -16.03 -29.87
N TYR A 108 -0.52 -17.01 -30.23
CA TYR A 108 -1.53 -17.54 -29.32
C TYR A 108 -1.25 -18.97 -28.90
N LEU A 109 -1.37 -19.29 -27.63
CA LEU A 109 -1.24 -20.64 -27.07
C LEU A 109 -2.60 -21.33 -27.02
N PHE A 110 -2.70 -22.50 -27.63
CA PHE A 110 -3.88 -23.36 -27.63
C PHE A 110 -3.67 -24.59 -26.73
N PHE A 111 -4.70 -24.98 -25.97
CA PHE A 111 -4.70 -26.16 -25.09
C PHE A 111 -5.48 -27.30 -25.73
N PHE A 112 -4.90 -28.49 -25.83
CA PHE A 112 -5.59 -29.66 -26.40
C PHE A 112 -6.80 -30.09 -25.57
N ASP A 113 -6.71 -29.97 -24.25
CA ASP A 113 -7.84 -30.15 -23.33
C ASP A 113 -7.75 -29.11 -22.21
N LEU A 114 -8.55 -28.06 -22.35
CA LEU A 114 -8.64 -26.98 -21.39
C LEU A 114 -9.40 -27.37 -20.11
N VAL A 115 -10.28 -28.38 -20.17
CA VAL A 115 -11.11 -28.82 -19.04
C VAL A 115 -10.27 -29.56 -18.01
N THR A 116 -9.35 -30.42 -18.48
CA THR A 116 -8.38 -31.10 -17.62
C THR A 116 -7.46 -30.10 -16.92
N CYS A 117 -7.06 -29.03 -17.62
CA CYS A 117 -6.31 -27.91 -17.06
C CYS A 117 -7.15 -27.15 -16.00
N ALA A 118 -8.42 -26.83 -16.28
CA ALA A 118 -9.30 -26.09 -15.36
C ALA A 118 -9.53 -26.79 -14.00
N LYS A 119 -9.48 -28.13 -13.94
CA LYS A 119 -9.62 -28.90 -12.70
C LYS A 119 -8.48 -28.67 -11.70
N LEU A 120 -7.31 -28.22 -12.15
CA LEU A 120 -6.13 -27.99 -11.30
C LEU A 120 -6.15 -26.63 -10.57
N GLY A 121 -7.15 -25.79 -10.84
CA GLY A 121 -7.32 -24.51 -10.15
C GLY A 121 -6.12 -23.57 -10.31
N PRO A 122 -5.66 -22.88 -9.25
CA PRO A 122 -4.51 -21.95 -9.32
C PRO A 122 -3.19 -22.59 -9.77
N ALA A 123 -3.07 -23.92 -9.71
CA ALA A 123 -1.89 -24.66 -10.14
C ALA A 123 -1.74 -24.75 -11.68
N VAL A 124 -2.73 -24.27 -12.45
CA VAL A 124 -2.62 -24.09 -13.91
C VAL A 124 -1.41 -23.24 -14.32
N VAL A 125 -1.00 -22.30 -13.44
CA VAL A 125 0.16 -21.43 -13.67
C VAL A 125 1.49 -22.19 -13.60
N THR A 126 1.53 -23.34 -12.92
CA THR A 126 2.73 -24.20 -12.80
C THR A 126 2.86 -25.24 -13.91
N GLY A 127 1.97 -25.22 -14.90
CA GLY A 127 1.92 -26.16 -16.03
C GLY A 127 0.62 -26.96 -16.06
N CYS A 128 0.11 -27.23 -17.26
CA CYS A 128 -1.08 -28.08 -17.47
C CYS A 128 -0.70 -29.42 -18.09
N PRO A 129 -1.31 -30.54 -17.66
CA PRO A 129 -0.98 -31.89 -18.11
C PRO A 129 -1.66 -32.20 -19.45
N THR A 130 -1.71 -31.22 -20.35
CA THR A 130 -2.28 -31.35 -21.68
C THR A 130 -1.35 -30.68 -22.68
N PRO A 131 -1.17 -31.26 -23.88
CA PRO A 131 -0.33 -30.64 -24.90
C PRO A 131 -0.82 -29.23 -25.23
N GLN A 132 0.15 -28.34 -25.38
CA GLN A 132 -0.04 -26.93 -25.67
C GLN A 132 0.77 -26.56 -26.90
N VAL A 133 0.17 -25.79 -27.82
CA VAL A 133 0.79 -25.42 -29.10
C VAL A 133 0.55 -23.95 -29.43
N CYS A 134 1.54 -23.31 -30.04
CA CYS A 134 1.39 -21.96 -30.57
C CYS A 134 0.64 -21.98 -31.90
N VAL A 135 -0.39 -21.15 -32.03
CA VAL A 135 -1.24 -20.98 -33.21
C VAL A 135 -1.26 -19.52 -33.67
N LYS A 136 -1.47 -19.31 -34.97
CA LYS A 136 -1.53 -17.98 -35.60
C LYS A 136 -2.81 -17.23 -35.24
N GLU A 137 -3.93 -17.93 -35.25
CA GLU A 137 -5.25 -17.41 -34.92
C GLU A 137 -5.98 -18.41 -34.02
N CYS A 138 -6.79 -17.90 -33.10
CA CYS A 138 -7.62 -18.77 -32.27
C CYS A 138 -8.79 -19.34 -33.08
N PRO A 139 -9.23 -20.58 -32.79
CA PRO A 139 -10.30 -21.22 -33.55
C PRO A 139 -11.59 -20.40 -33.54
N SER A 140 -12.17 -20.15 -34.71
CA SER A 140 -13.42 -19.40 -34.88
C SER A 140 -14.67 -20.28 -34.96
N SER A 141 -14.51 -21.60 -34.87
CA SER A 141 -15.60 -22.59 -34.96
C SER A 141 -15.36 -23.76 -34.02
N ASN A 142 -16.39 -24.58 -33.80
CA ASN A 142 -16.29 -25.79 -32.99
C ASN A 142 -15.93 -26.99 -33.88
N PHE A 143 -15.03 -27.85 -33.38
CA PHE A 143 -14.63 -29.09 -34.06
C PHE A 143 -14.52 -30.23 -33.06
N VAL A 144 -14.92 -31.42 -33.49
CA VAL A 144 -14.84 -32.66 -32.72
C VAL A 144 -14.40 -33.79 -33.64
N TYR A 145 -13.43 -34.57 -33.16
CA TYR A 145 -13.13 -35.85 -33.76
C TYR A 145 -14.21 -36.88 -33.42
N VAL A 146 -14.88 -37.40 -34.45
CA VAL A 146 -15.88 -38.48 -34.32
C VAL A 146 -15.37 -39.71 -35.06
N HIS A 147 -15.13 -40.80 -34.33
CA HIS A 147 -14.60 -42.07 -34.86
C HIS A 147 -15.47 -42.68 -35.99
N SER A 148 -16.73 -42.28 -36.12
CA SER A 148 -17.67 -42.79 -37.14
C SER A 148 -17.71 -41.99 -38.46
N VAL A 149 -16.94 -40.91 -38.60
CA VAL A 149 -16.97 -40.04 -39.79
C VAL A 149 -15.71 -40.25 -40.64
N GLN A 150 -15.88 -40.82 -41.85
CA GLN A 150 -14.76 -41.20 -42.73
C GLN A 150 -14.09 -40.03 -43.49
N ASN A 151 -14.66 -38.82 -43.45
CA ASN A 151 -14.19 -37.67 -44.24
C ASN A 151 -13.83 -36.46 -43.37
N ILE A 152 -12.94 -36.63 -42.39
CA ILE A 152 -12.42 -35.50 -41.60
C ILE A 152 -11.35 -34.79 -42.43
N ASN A 153 -11.55 -33.49 -42.65
CA ASN A 153 -10.58 -32.65 -43.33
C ASN A 153 -9.32 -32.46 -42.46
N ARG A 154 -8.21 -33.08 -42.86
CA ARG A 154 -6.96 -33.09 -42.08
C ARG A 154 -6.38 -31.70 -41.83
N SER A 155 -6.69 -30.71 -42.67
CA SER A 155 -6.25 -29.33 -42.50
C SER A 155 -6.93 -28.58 -41.33
N GLU A 156 -8.04 -29.10 -40.82
CA GLU A 156 -8.75 -28.52 -39.67
C GLU A 156 -8.18 -28.98 -38.32
N LEU A 157 -7.31 -30.00 -38.33
CA LEU A 157 -6.70 -30.53 -37.10
C LEU A 157 -5.62 -29.57 -36.56
N ILE A 158 -5.73 -29.24 -35.27
CA ILE A 158 -4.67 -28.54 -34.54
C ILE A 158 -3.74 -29.58 -33.93
N CYS A 159 -2.55 -29.72 -34.50
CA CYS A 159 -1.54 -30.70 -34.10
C CYS A 159 -0.34 -30.03 -33.42
N LYS A 160 0.52 -30.85 -32.79
CA LYS A 160 1.79 -30.40 -32.20
C LYS A 160 2.67 -29.72 -33.27
N THR A 161 3.57 -28.86 -32.79
CA THR A 161 4.34 -27.92 -33.61
C THR A 161 5.11 -28.54 -34.78
N ASP A 162 5.61 -29.77 -34.62
CA ASP A 162 6.41 -30.48 -35.63
C ASP A 162 5.59 -31.47 -36.49
N ILE A 163 4.26 -31.50 -36.31
CA ILE A 163 3.37 -32.46 -36.95
C ILE A 163 2.46 -31.74 -37.95
N ASP A 164 2.74 -31.95 -39.23
CA ASP A 164 1.85 -31.54 -40.32
C ASP A 164 1.03 -32.76 -40.78
N PRO A 165 -0.27 -32.83 -40.51
CA PRO A 165 -1.10 -33.99 -40.83
C PRO A 165 -1.23 -34.23 -42.35
N ASN A 166 -0.80 -33.27 -43.19
CA ASN A 166 -0.88 -33.38 -44.65
C ASN A 166 0.45 -33.81 -45.31
N LYS A 167 1.54 -33.93 -44.54
CA LYS A 167 2.87 -34.30 -45.04
C LYS A 167 3.32 -35.66 -44.50
N ALA A 168 4.15 -36.35 -45.28
CA ALA A 168 4.79 -37.59 -44.81
C ALA A 168 5.71 -37.27 -43.61
N PRO A 169 5.77 -38.12 -42.57
CA PRO A 169 5.18 -39.47 -42.47
C PRO A 169 3.72 -39.52 -41.96
N TYR A 170 3.13 -38.40 -41.55
CA TYR A 170 1.83 -38.37 -40.85
C TYR A 170 0.61 -38.42 -41.77
N LYS A 171 0.80 -38.14 -43.07
CA LYS A 171 -0.24 -38.20 -44.10
C LYS A 171 -0.93 -39.58 -44.18
N ASP A 172 -0.18 -40.66 -43.97
CA ASP A 172 -0.65 -42.03 -44.09
C ASP A 172 -1.14 -42.62 -42.75
N VAL A 173 -0.97 -41.87 -41.65
CA VAL A 173 -1.45 -42.27 -40.33
C VAL A 173 -2.95 -41.98 -40.22
N PRO A 174 -3.77 -42.93 -39.72
CA PRO A 174 -5.18 -42.68 -39.48
C PRO A 174 -5.37 -41.61 -38.41
N VAL A 175 -6.34 -40.70 -38.63
CA VAL A 175 -6.64 -39.58 -37.70
C VAL A 175 -6.94 -40.08 -36.28
N ASP A 176 -7.56 -41.26 -36.16
CA ASP A 176 -7.80 -41.92 -34.88
C ASP A 176 -6.53 -42.09 -34.03
N LYS A 177 -5.45 -42.53 -34.68
CA LYS A 177 -4.16 -42.73 -34.02
C LYS A 177 -3.51 -41.40 -33.67
N LEU A 178 -3.62 -40.38 -34.52
CA LEU A 178 -3.12 -39.03 -34.23
C LEU A 178 -3.80 -38.39 -33.01
N VAL A 179 -5.11 -38.61 -32.84
CA VAL A 179 -5.87 -38.08 -31.70
C VAL A 179 -5.61 -38.90 -30.44
N LYS A 180 -5.60 -40.24 -30.53
CA LYS A 180 -5.36 -41.14 -29.40
C LYS A 180 -3.95 -41.00 -28.81
N ASP A 181 -2.96 -40.79 -29.66
CA ASP A 181 -1.56 -40.56 -29.26
C ASP A 181 -1.31 -39.10 -28.82
N GLN A 182 -2.36 -38.27 -28.70
CA GLN A 182 -2.31 -36.85 -28.35
C GLN A 182 -1.37 -36.02 -29.23
N LEU A 183 -1.23 -36.41 -30.51
CA LEU A 183 -0.46 -35.67 -31.52
C LEU A 183 -1.28 -34.52 -32.09
N CYS A 184 -2.59 -34.69 -32.17
CA CYS A 184 -3.57 -33.67 -32.54
C CYS A 184 -4.70 -33.56 -31.52
N ALA A 185 -5.28 -32.38 -31.41
CA ALA A 185 -6.38 -32.12 -30.48
C ALA A 185 -7.63 -32.90 -30.88
N ALA A 186 -8.28 -33.55 -29.90
CA ALA A 186 -9.51 -34.31 -30.11
C ALA A 186 -10.72 -33.41 -30.42
N TYR A 187 -10.70 -32.18 -29.89
CA TYR A 187 -11.72 -31.17 -30.13
C TYR A 187 -11.14 -29.77 -29.92
N TYR A 188 -11.80 -28.76 -30.48
CA TYR A 188 -11.57 -27.36 -30.12
C TYR A 188 -12.89 -26.59 -30.16
N LEU A 189 -12.95 -25.51 -29.37
CA LEU A 189 -14.12 -24.65 -29.27
C LEU A 189 -13.82 -23.29 -29.89
N GLU A 190 -14.86 -22.63 -30.39
CA GLU A 190 -14.79 -21.21 -30.77
C GLU A 190 -14.20 -20.41 -29.61
N SER A 191 -13.09 -19.72 -29.88
CA SER A 191 -12.23 -19.12 -28.87
C SER A 191 -11.76 -17.73 -29.29
N LYS A 192 -11.56 -16.85 -28.30
CA LYS A 192 -10.95 -15.53 -28.51
C LYS A 192 -9.55 -15.46 -27.90
N PRO A 193 -8.62 -14.71 -28.50
CA PRO A 193 -7.28 -14.53 -27.97
C PRO A 193 -7.27 -13.62 -26.74
N ILE A 194 -6.70 -14.10 -25.62
CA ILE A 194 -6.63 -13.35 -24.36
C ILE A 194 -5.28 -13.62 -23.66
N ILE A 195 -4.47 -12.57 -23.47
CA ILE A 195 -3.10 -12.65 -22.91
C ILE A 195 -2.27 -13.71 -23.66
N GLY A 196 -2.34 -13.69 -24.99
CA GLY A 196 -1.64 -14.68 -25.83
C GLY A 196 -2.17 -16.10 -25.71
N ARG A 197 -3.37 -16.37 -25.15
CA ARG A 197 -3.95 -17.72 -25.03
C ARG A 197 -5.31 -17.81 -25.71
N CYS A 198 -5.64 -18.94 -26.33
CA CYS A 198 -6.94 -19.18 -26.95
C CYS A 198 -7.93 -19.72 -25.93
N MET A 199 -9.00 -18.96 -25.70
CA MET A 199 -9.95 -19.22 -24.63
C MET A 199 -11.40 -19.28 -25.16
N PRO A 200 -12.15 -20.36 -24.88
CA PRO A 200 -13.50 -20.56 -25.37
C PRO A 200 -14.45 -19.39 -25.09
N SER A 201 -15.16 -18.93 -26.12
CA SER A 201 -16.15 -17.85 -26.03
C SER A 201 -17.37 -18.24 -25.18
N ILE A 202 -17.62 -19.55 -25.04
CA ILE A 202 -18.66 -20.12 -24.18
C ILE A 202 -18.50 -19.69 -22.73
N PHE A 203 -17.27 -19.47 -22.25
CA PHE A 203 -17.05 -19.01 -20.88
C PHE A 203 -17.69 -17.65 -20.60
N ALA A 204 -17.83 -16.79 -21.61
CA ALA A 204 -18.55 -15.52 -21.47
C ALA A 204 -20.10 -15.67 -21.52
N LYS A 205 -20.62 -16.80 -22.03
CA LYS A 205 -22.06 -17.08 -22.20
C LYS A 205 -22.61 -18.16 -21.24
N ALA A 206 -21.74 -18.91 -20.55
CA ALA A 206 -22.08 -20.10 -19.75
C ALA A 206 -22.67 -19.80 -18.35
N LEU A 207 -23.46 -18.75 -18.23
CA LEU A 207 -24.40 -18.60 -17.09
C LEU A 207 -25.71 -19.38 -17.31
N ASN A 208 -25.92 -19.90 -18.52
CA ASN A 208 -27.08 -20.73 -18.84
C ASN A 208 -26.66 -22.19 -19.00
N LYS A 209 -27.28 -23.09 -18.22
CA LYS A 209 -27.12 -24.55 -18.31
C LYS A 209 -27.31 -25.02 -19.76
N VAL A 210 -26.25 -25.56 -20.38
CA VAL A 210 -26.35 -26.28 -21.65
C VAL A 210 -26.02 -27.75 -21.37
N ASP A 211 -26.95 -28.64 -21.69
CA ASP A 211 -26.88 -30.06 -21.29
C ASP A 211 -25.97 -30.94 -22.18
N ALA A 212 -25.53 -30.46 -23.34
CA ALA A 212 -24.41 -31.04 -24.11
C ALA A 212 -23.92 -30.04 -25.16
N LEU A 213 -22.59 -29.89 -25.31
CA LEU A 213 -22.02 -29.11 -26.41
C LEU A 213 -22.02 -29.94 -27.69
N LYS A 214 -22.33 -29.29 -28.82
CA LYS A 214 -22.38 -29.92 -30.14
C LYS A 214 -21.40 -29.26 -31.12
N ASP A 215 -20.86 -30.04 -32.05
CA ASP A 215 -20.04 -29.55 -33.18
C ASP A 215 -20.90 -28.90 -34.29
N ASN A 216 -20.25 -28.39 -35.35
CA ASN A 216 -20.93 -27.80 -36.51
C ASN A 216 -21.81 -28.80 -37.29
N PHE A 217 -21.68 -30.10 -37.01
CA PHE A 217 -22.41 -31.20 -37.62
C PHE A 217 -23.48 -31.81 -36.70
N GLY A 218 -23.66 -31.25 -35.49
CA GLY A 218 -24.65 -31.68 -34.50
C GLY A 218 -24.24 -32.85 -33.58
N ASN A 219 -22.97 -33.26 -33.59
CA ASN A 219 -22.43 -34.35 -32.76
C ASN A 219 -21.97 -33.87 -31.38
N ASP A 220 -22.10 -34.73 -30.36
CA ASP A 220 -21.65 -34.40 -29.00
C ASP A 220 -20.12 -34.35 -28.86
N ILE A 221 -19.61 -33.34 -28.17
CA ILE A 221 -18.17 -33.18 -27.89
C ILE A 221 -17.70 -34.25 -26.89
N LYS A 222 -16.70 -35.05 -27.27
CA LYS A 222 -16.09 -36.09 -26.41
C LYS A 222 -14.59 -35.85 -26.23
N ARG A 223 -14.06 -36.23 -25.07
CA ARG A 223 -12.62 -36.22 -24.75
C ARG A 223 -11.87 -37.34 -25.48
N ALA A 224 -10.54 -37.28 -25.49
CA ALA A 224 -9.67 -38.33 -26.04
C ALA A 224 -9.86 -39.72 -25.39
N ASN A 225 -10.39 -39.77 -24.16
CA ASN A 225 -10.75 -41.01 -23.46
C ASN A 225 -12.21 -41.47 -23.71
N GLY A 226 -12.97 -40.76 -24.55
CA GLY A 226 -14.37 -41.09 -24.90
C GLY A 226 -15.44 -40.48 -24.00
N GLU A 227 -15.08 -39.76 -22.92
CA GLU A 227 -16.04 -39.11 -22.02
C GLU A 227 -16.75 -37.91 -22.66
N LEU A 228 -18.05 -37.73 -22.40
CA LEU A 228 -18.85 -36.60 -22.90
C LEU A 228 -18.51 -35.30 -22.14
N VAL A 229 -18.35 -34.20 -22.87
CA VAL A 229 -18.10 -32.87 -22.29
C VAL A 229 -19.43 -32.15 -22.07
N THR A 230 -19.93 -32.14 -20.83
CA THR A 230 -21.19 -31.47 -20.45
C THR A 230 -20.96 -30.04 -19.94
N GLY A 231 -21.99 -29.18 -20.05
CA GLY A 231 -21.92 -27.79 -19.58
C GLY A 231 -21.68 -27.67 -18.06
N GLY A 232 -22.14 -28.62 -17.25
CA GLY A 232 -21.91 -28.64 -15.81
C GLY A 232 -20.45 -28.88 -15.40
N LEU A 233 -19.69 -29.69 -16.16
CA LEU A 233 -18.25 -29.90 -15.95
C LEU A 233 -17.42 -28.67 -16.32
N ILE A 234 -17.90 -27.89 -17.28
CA ILE A 234 -17.33 -26.62 -17.71
C ILE A 234 -17.65 -25.53 -16.67
N GLN A 235 -18.88 -25.46 -16.17
CA GLN A 235 -19.37 -24.40 -15.26
C GLN A 235 -18.51 -24.23 -14.00
N ASN A 236 -18.13 -25.30 -13.30
CA ASN A 236 -17.34 -25.22 -12.06
C ASN A 236 -15.88 -24.74 -12.27
N GLY A 237 -15.29 -24.96 -13.44
CA GLY A 237 -13.94 -24.47 -13.79
C GLY A 237 -13.93 -23.10 -14.49
N THR A 238 -15.09 -22.64 -14.95
CA THR A 238 -15.24 -21.50 -15.86
C THR A 238 -15.51 -20.19 -15.16
N ILE A 239 -16.24 -20.20 -14.05
CA ILE A 239 -16.73 -18.97 -13.40
C ILE A 239 -15.58 -17.99 -13.12
N ASN A 240 -14.47 -18.48 -12.55
CA ASN A 240 -13.31 -17.65 -12.24
C ASN A 240 -12.64 -17.05 -13.50
N ILE A 241 -12.63 -17.82 -14.59
CA ILE A 241 -12.01 -17.42 -15.87
C ILE A 241 -12.92 -16.42 -16.61
N ALA A 242 -14.23 -16.63 -16.60
CA ALA A 242 -15.24 -15.74 -17.16
C ALA A 242 -15.28 -14.37 -16.44
N GLN A 243 -15.26 -14.40 -15.10
CA GLN A 243 -15.13 -13.21 -14.26
C GLN A 243 -13.84 -12.44 -14.60
N PHE A 244 -12.72 -13.15 -14.74
CA PHE A 244 -11.43 -12.54 -15.12
C PHE A 244 -11.50 -11.85 -16.49
N TYR A 245 -12.19 -12.42 -17.48
CA TYR A 245 -12.35 -11.80 -18.80
C TYR A 245 -13.17 -10.52 -18.78
N LYS A 246 -14.30 -10.54 -18.07
CA LYS A 246 -15.14 -9.35 -17.94
C LYS A 246 -14.40 -8.25 -17.17
N LEU A 247 -13.69 -8.62 -16.10
CA LEU A 247 -12.84 -7.71 -15.35
C LEU A 247 -11.77 -7.09 -16.25
N LYS A 248 -11.08 -7.87 -17.10
CA LYS A 248 -10.08 -7.35 -18.04
C LYS A 248 -10.68 -6.38 -19.04
N GLY A 249 -11.82 -6.71 -19.66
CA GLY A 249 -12.50 -5.82 -20.60
C GLY A 249 -12.91 -4.49 -19.95
N THR A 250 -13.40 -4.53 -18.72
CA THR A 250 -13.66 -3.32 -17.94
C THR A 250 -12.36 -2.56 -17.64
N MET A 251 -11.28 -3.22 -17.24
CA MET A 251 -10.00 -2.56 -16.97
C MET A 251 -9.38 -1.89 -18.19
N GLU A 252 -9.54 -2.46 -19.39
CA GLU A 252 -9.10 -1.83 -20.65
C GLU A 252 -9.87 -0.54 -20.94
N LEU A 253 -11.19 -0.54 -20.71
CA LEU A 253 -12.02 0.66 -20.84
C LEU A 253 -11.67 1.71 -19.78
N LEU A 254 -11.46 1.30 -18.52
CA LEU A 254 -11.01 2.19 -17.45
C LEU A 254 -9.64 2.80 -17.76
N PHE A 255 -8.69 2.01 -18.26
CA PHE A 255 -7.38 2.50 -18.65
C PHE A 255 -7.47 3.51 -19.79
N LYS A 256 -8.30 3.24 -20.81
CA LYS A 256 -8.55 4.18 -21.90
C LYS A 256 -9.14 5.49 -21.39
N ASP A 257 -10.13 5.44 -20.50
CA ASP A 257 -10.73 6.62 -19.88
C ASP A 257 -9.68 7.42 -19.07
N VAL A 258 -8.80 6.76 -18.33
CA VAL A 258 -7.71 7.40 -17.56
C VAL A 258 -6.68 8.05 -18.46
N VAL A 259 -6.21 7.38 -19.50
CA VAL A 259 -5.21 7.93 -20.42
C VAL A 259 -5.78 9.17 -21.13
N ASN A 260 -7.02 9.09 -21.60
CA ASN A 260 -7.69 10.20 -22.27
C ASN A 260 -7.90 11.40 -21.32
N SER A 261 -8.22 11.15 -20.05
CA SER A 261 -8.46 12.19 -19.04
C SER A 261 -7.23 12.55 -18.19
N ALA A 262 -6.05 12.01 -18.50
CA ALA A 262 -4.86 12.12 -17.66
C ALA A 262 -4.47 13.58 -17.38
N HIS A 263 -4.59 14.46 -18.38
CA HIS A 263 -4.29 15.88 -18.23
C HIS A 263 -5.21 16.58 -17.21
N LEU A 264 -6.49 16.21 -17.17
CA LEU A 264 -7.45 16.72 -16.17
C LEU A 264 -7.15 16.15 -14.77
N ILE A 265 -6.82 14.86 -14.68
CA ILE A 265 -6.41 14.22 -13.42
C ILE A 265 -5.18 14.94 -12.85
N VAL A 266 -4.15 15.14 -13.66
CA VAL A 266 -2.93 15.86 -13.26
C VAL A 266 -3.24 17.30 -12.84
N PHE A 267 -4.10 18.01 -13.58
CA PHE A 267 -4.53 19.35 -13.21
C PHE A 267 -5.20 19.37 -11.82
N CYS A 268 -6.13 18.46 -11.54
CA CYS A 268 -6.76 18.33 -10.23
C CYS A 268 -5.75 18.04 -9.10
N LEU A 269 -4.72 17.22 -9.37
CA LEU A 269 -3.66 16.93 -8.41
C LEU A 269 -2.74 18.13 -8.16
N LEU A 270 -2.43 18.93 -9.19
CA LEU A 270 -1.69 20.19 -9.02
C LEU A 270 -2.52 21.20 -8.22
N LEU A 271 -3.82 21.30 -8.51
CA LEU A 271 -4.73 22.14 -7.74
C LEU A 271 -4.82 21.69 -6.27
N ALA A 272 -4.85 20.38 -6.01
CA ALA A 272 -4.80 19.82 -4.66
C ALA A 272 -3.53 20.23 -3.91
N MET A 273 -2.37 20.21 -4.57
CA MET A 273 -1.10 20.64 -3.99
C MET A 273 -1.13 22.12 -3.61
N VAL A 274 -1.66 22.99 -4.49
CA VAL A 274 -1.82 24.42 -4.19
C VAL A 274 -2.80 24.62 -3.03
N LEU A 275 -3.92 23.90 -3.02
CA LEU A 275 -4.92 23.98 -1.96
C LEU A 275 -4.35 23.53 -0.61
N ALA A 276 -3.56 22.45 -0.57
CA ALA A 276 -2.85 22.00 0.62
C ALA A 276 -1.85 23.04 1.14
N MET A 277 -1.11 23.68 0.23
CA MET A 277 -0.18 24.76 0.60
C MET A 277 -0.93 25.97 1.16
N VAL A 278 -2.01 26.41 0.52
CA VAL A 278 -2.86 27.51 1.02
C VAL A 278 -3.43 27.15 2.39
N TRP A 279 -3.90 25.92 2.58
CA TRP A 279 -4.42 25.45 3.86
C TRP A 279 -3.39 25.58 4.99
N ILE A 280 -2.15 25.17 4.73
CA ILE A 280 -1.07 25.27 5.72
C ILE A 280 -0.75 26.74 6.05
N VAL A 281 -0.75 27.63 5.05
CA VAL A 281 -0.56 29.06 5.30
C VAL A 281 -1.71 29.65 6.12
N LEU A 282 -2.95 29.24 5.86
CA LEU A 282 -4.12 29.68 6.64
C LEU A 282 -4.06 29.20 8.09
N LEU A 283 -3.52 27.99 8.35
CA LEU A 283 -3.29 27.50 9.71
C LEU A 283 -2.35 28.38 10.52
N ARG A 284 -1.60 29.30 9.91
CA ARG A 284 -0.74 30.26 10.62
C ARG A 284 -1.51 31.40 11.26
N TRP A 285 -2.46 31.99 10.53
CA TRP A 285 -3.08 33.27 10.95
C TRP A 285 -4.31 33.07 11.82
N ILE A 286 -5.01 31.95 11.64
CA ILE A 286 -6.30 31.71 12.25
C ILE A 286 -6.45 30.24 12.72
N THR A 287 -5.38 29.64 13.26
CA THR A 287 -5.35 28.20 13.65
C THR A 287 -6.57 27.78 14.46
N THR A 288 -6.89 28.52 15.52
CA THR A 288 -8.02 28.22 16.42
C THR A 288 -9.34 28.31 15.68
N VAL A 289 -9.57 29.38 14.91
CA VAL A 289 -10.82 29.57 14.16
C VAL A 289 -10.96 28.51 13.08
N MET A 290 -9.89 28.21 12.35
CA MET A 290 -9.83 27.17 11.33
C MET A 290 -10.18 25.80 11.89
N VAL A 291 -9.58 25.40 13.02
CA VAL A 291 -9.87 24.12 13.65
C VAL A 291 -11.34 24.03 14.03
N TRP A 292 -11.89 25.04 14.71
CA TRP A 292 -13.32 25.04 15.06
C TRP A 292 -14.23 25.05 13.84
N LEU A 293 -13.91 25.86 12.83
CA LEU A 293 -14.67 25.90 11.57
C LEU A 293 -14.65 24.54 10.86
N THR A 294 -13.52 23.83 10.85
CA THR A 294 -13.44 22.49 10.27
C THR A 294 -14.27 21.47 11.02
N ILE A 295 -14.28 21.54 12.36
CA ILE A 295 -15.11 20.70 13.21
C ILE A 295 -16.60 20.95 12.90
N PHE A 296 -17.03 22.22 12.84
CA PHE A 296 -18.40 22.57 12.51
C PHE A 296 -18.79 22.18 11.08
N LEU A 297 -17.91 22.37 10.11
CA LEU A 297 -18.13 21.99 8.72
C LEU A 297 -18.27 20.47 8.59
N PHE A 298 -17.43 19.70 9.30
CA PHE A 298 -17.51 18.24 9.32
C PHE A 298 -18.84 17.76 9.93
N ILE A 299 -19.24 18.33 11.07
CA ILE A 299 -20.53 18.04 11.70
C ILE A 299 -21.69 18.38 10.75
N GLY A 300 -21.64 19.55 10.10
CA GLY A 300 -22.66 19.98 9.13
C GLY A 300 -22.74 19.06 7.91
N LEU A 301 -21.60 18.69 7.32
CA LEU A 301 -21.52 17.81 6.16
C LEU A 301 -22.05 16.41 6.46
N PHE A 302 -21.61 15.79 7.57
CA PHE A 302 -22.07 14.46 7.96
C PHE A 302 -23.51 14.46 8.47
N GLY A 303 -23.94 15.53 9.15
CA GLY A 303 -25.33 15.74 9.53
C GLY A 303 -26.24 15.82 8.30
N PHE A 304 -25.87 16.65 7.31
CA PHE A 304 -26.59 16.76 6.04
C PHE A 304 -26.58 15.44 5.26
N GLY A 305 -25.42 14.77 5.15
CA GLY A 305 -25.30 13.50 4.44
C GLY A 305 -26.15 12.39 5.05
N THR A 306 -26.22 12.34 6.39
CA THR A 306 -27.08 11.39 7.12
C THR A 306 -28.56 11.69 6.89
N TYR A 307 -28.96 12.97 6.99
CA TYR A 307 -30.32 13.42 6.69
C TYR A 307 -30.72 13.09 5.25
N TYR A 308 -29.88 13.44 4.27
CA TYR A 308 -30.11 13.19 2.86
C TYR A 308 -30.23 11.69 2.56
N SER A 309 -29.35 10.87 3.15
CA SER A 309 -29.39 9.41 2.99
C SER A 309 -30.68 8.81 3.55
N TYR A 310 -31.13 9.31 4.71
CA TYR A 310 -32.41 8.90 5.30
C TYR A 310 -33.60 9.33 4.44
N SER A 311 -33.61 10.56 3.92
CA SER A 311 -34.65 11.05 3.01
C SER A 311 -34.72 10.21 1.73
N LYS A 312 -33.56 9.88 1.12
CA LYS A 312 -33.50 9.00 -0.06
C LYS A 312 -33.95 7.57 0.22
N TYR A 313 -33.60 7.03 1.38
CA TYR A 313 -34.12 5.74 1.82
C TYR A 313 -35.65 5.75 1.92
N TYR A 314 -36.25 6.80 2.51
CA TYR A 314 -37.69 6.92 2.65
C TYR A 314 -38.38 7.02 1.27
N GLU A 315 -37.82 7.82 0.37
CA GLU A 315 -38.29 7.96 -1.02
C GLU A 315 -38.26 6.60 -1.76
N LEU A 316 -37.12 5.92 -1.78
CA LEU A 316 -36.97 4.62 -2.46
C LEU A 316 -37.76 3.48 -1.81
N LYS A 317 -37.95 3.53 -0.48
CA LYS A 317 -38.82 2.59 0.24
C LYS A 317 -40.28 2.78 -0.14
N SER A 318 -40.72 4.03 -0.32
CA SER A 318 -42.10 4.35 -0.70
C SER A 318 -42.45 3.90 -2.12
N MET A 319 -41.46 3.76 -3.01
CA MET A 319 -41.67 3.28 -4.39
C MET A 319 -41.82 1.75 -4.52
N ASN A 320 -41.74 0.98 -3.42
CA ASN A 320 -42.03 -0.46 -3.35
C ASN A 320 -41.49 -1.28 -4.54
N VAL A 321 -40.25 -1.00 -4.98
CA VAL A 321 -39.60 -1.79 -6.03
C VAL A 321 -39.15 -3.12 -5.41
N THR A 322 -40.11 -4.02 -5.21
CA THR A 322 -39.89 -5.46 -5.14
C THR A 322 -39.54 -5.92 -6.55
N SER A 323 -38.29 -5.72 -6.94
CA SER A 323 -37.73 -6.50 -8.03
C SER A 323 -36.85 -7.57 -7.42
N GLU A 324 -37.43 -8.76 -7.32
CA GLU A 324 -36.76 -10.05 -7.43
C GLU A 324 -35.91 -10.05 -8.72
N TYR A 325 -34.81 -9.32 -8.72
CA TYR A 325 -33.72 -9.59 -9.64
C TYR A 325 -32.81 -10.58 -8.93
N GLY A 326 -33.14 -11.87 -9.09
CA GLY A 326 -32.16 -12.92 -8.99
C GLY A 326 -31.10 -12.70 -10.08
N LEU A 327 -30.14 -11.83 -9.79
CA LEU A 327 -28.93 -11.66 -10.57
C LEU A 327 -27.79 -12.38 -9.83
N PRO A 328 -26.99 -13.21 -10.51
CA PRO A 328 -25.90 -13.94 -9.88
C PRO A 328 -24.88 -12.97 -9.25
N GLU A 329 -24.21 -13.42 -8.18
CA GLU A 329 -23.38 -12.68 -7.20
C GLU A 329 -22.16 -11.89 -7.77
N GLU A 330 -22.12 -11.57 -9.06
CA GLU A 330 -20.88 -11.19 -9.77
C GLU A 330 -20.86 -9.78 -10.36
N PHE A 331 -21.89 -8.95 -10.14
CA PHE A 331 -21.88 -7.53 -10.52
C PHE A 331 -21.65 -6.63 -9.30
N LYS A 332 -20.41 -6.56 -8.81
CA LYS A 332 -20.04 -5.73 -7.63
C LYS A 332 -19.44 -4.36 -7.95
N PHE A 333 -19.37 -3.93 -9.21
CA PHE A 333 -18.69 -2.66 -9.58
C PHE A 333 -19.53 -1.60 -10.31
N ASP A 334 -20.83 -1.83 -10.54
CA ASP A 334 -21.70 -0.75 -11.01
C ASP A 334 -22.22 0.05 -9.82
N PHE A 335 -21.60 1.21 -9.57
CA PHE A 335 -22.01 2.13 -8.50
C PHE A 335 -23.47 2.60 -8.63
N GLN A 336 -24.01 2.65 -9.86
CA GLN A 336 -25.38 3.08 -10.10
C GLN A 336 -26.39 2.05 -9.56
N TYR A 337 -26.06 0.76 -9.63
CA TYR A 337 -26.84 -0.31 -9.00
C TYR A 337 -26.93 -0.11 -7.48
N PHE A 338 -25.79 0.14 -6.81
CA PHE A 338 -25.78 0.38 -5.37
C PHE A 338 -26.58 1.61 -4.95
N LEU A 339 -26.52 2.70 -5.73
CA LEU A 339 -27.28 3.92 -5.48
C LEU A 339 -28.78 3.79 -5.78
N SER A 340 -29.20 2.77 -6.53
CA SER A 340 -30.62 2.50 -6.78
C SER A 340 -31.29 1.72 -5.64
N GLN A 341 -30.49 1.01 -4.82
CA GLN A 341 -31.00 0.11 -3.78
C GLN A 341 -31.27 0.86 -2.46
N SER A 342 -32.50 0.76 -1.96
CA SER A 342 -32.94 1.41 -0.70
C SER A 342 -32.11 0.98 0.52
N ARG A 343 -31.72 -0.30 0.60
CA ARG A 343 -30.87 -0.84 1.68
C ARG A 343 -29.49 -0.18 1.74
N THR A 344 -28.94 0.26 0.62
CA THR A 344 -27.63 0.94 0.57
C THR A 344 -27.72 2.31 1.23
N TRP A 345 -28.77 3.08 0.95
CA TRP A 345 -28.97 4.39 1.56
C TRP A 345 -29.22 4.31 3.07
N LEU A 346 -29.93 3.27 3.53
CA LEU A 346 -30.06 2.98 4.96
C LEU A 346 -28.69 2.69 5.59
N ALA A 347 -27.87 1.85 4.95
CA ALA A 347 -26.53 1.53 5.44
C ALA A 347 -25.63 2.78 5.49
N PHE A 348 -25.67 3.65 4.47
CA PHE A 348 -24.95 4.92 4.47
C PHE A 348 -25.43 5.86 5.57
N GLY A 349 -26.75 5.97 5.79
CA GLY A 349 -27.32 6.77 6.88
C GLY A 349 -26.90 6.27 8.26
N CYS A 350 -27.02 4.97 8.54
CA CYS A 350 -26.60 4.39 9.81
C CYS A 350 -25.10 4.55 10.05
N THR A 351 -24.28 4.28 9.03
CA THR A 351 -22.82 4.43 9.13
C THR A 351 -22.42 5.89 9.36
N GLY A 352 -23.02 6.82 8.60
CA GLY A 352 -22.82 8.26 8.77
C GLY A 352 -23.20 8.75 10.16
N ALA A 353 -24.33 8.29 10.70
CA ALA A 353 -24.78 8.61 12.06
C ALA A 353 -23.82 8.08 13.14
N THR A 354 -23.32 6.85 13.01
CA THR A 354 -22.33 6.29 13.94
C THR A 354 -21.02 7.07 13.91
N ILE A 355 -20.52 7.42 12.71
CA ILE A 355 -19.31 8.23 12.56
C ILE A 355 -19.51 9.61 13.20
N LEU A 356 -20.64 10.26 12.93
CA LEU A 356 -20.96 11.57 13.50
C LEU A 356 -21.05 11.51 15.03
N ALA A 357 -21.68 10.48 15.61
CA ALA A 357 -21.78 10.31 17.05
C ALA A 357 -20.41 10.11 17.71
N ILE A 358 -19.56 9.25 17.15
CA ILE A 358 -18.19 9.04 17.63
C ILE A 358 -17.38 10.35 17.55
N PHE A 359 -17.51 11.08 16.44
CA PHE A 359 -16.82 12.34 16.22
C PHE A 359 -17.22 13.43 17.23
N LEU A 360 -18.52 13.55 17.51
CA LEU A 360 -19.04 14.47 18.51
C LEU A 360 -18.54 14.12 19.92
N LEU A 361 -18.55 12.84 20.29
CA LEU A 361 -18.01 12.39 21.58
C LEU A 361 -16.53 12.76 21.72
N ILE A 362 -15.70 12.44 20.71
CA ILE A 362 -14.27 12.78 20.70
C ILE A 362 -14.07 14.30 20.86
N THR A 363 -14.83 15.11 20.11
CA THR A 363 -14.72 16.57 20.14
C THR A 363 -15.10 17.15 21.50
N ILE A 364 -16.18 16.65 22.12
CA ILE A 364 -16.64 17.11 23.44
C ILE A 364 -15.59 16.78 24.51
N PHE A 365 -15.13 15.53 24.57
CA PHE A 365 -14.16 15.09 25.60
C PHE A 365 -12.78 15.74 25.44
N LEU A 366 -12.39 16.13 24.23
CA LEU A 366 -11.07 16.68 23.95
C LEU A 366 -11.06 18.20 23.76
N CYS A 367 -12.18 18.91 23.92
CA CYS A 367 -12.30 20.36 23.67
C CYS A 367 -11.18 21.20 24.32
N SER A 368 -10.96 21.01 25.63
CA SER A 368 -9.90 21.74 26.36
C SER A 368 -8.48 21.40 25.86
N ARG A 369 -8.30 20.17 25.36
CA ARG A 369 -7.03 19.68 24.82
C ARG A 369 -6.80 20.13 23.39
N ILE A 370 -7.86 20.25 22.59
CA ILE A 370 -7.84 20.85 21.26
C ILE A 370 -7.32 22.28 21.33
N MET A 371 -7.77 23.06 22.32
CA MET A 371 -7.26 24.43 22.55
C MET A 371 -5.77 24.50 22.92
N LEU A 372 -5.22 23.44 23.50
CA LEU A 372 -3.79 23.36 23.76
C LEU A 372 -3.02 22.96 22.48
N ALA A 373 -3.54 21.95 21.77
CA ALA A 373 -2.96 21.48 20.52
C ALA A 373 -2.92 22.58 19.46
N THR A 374 -3.97 23.41 19.34
CA THR A 374 -4.00 24.53 18.38
C THR A 374 -2.86 25.52 18.59
N LYS A 375 -2.36 25.69 19.82
CA LYS A 375 -1.25 26.59 20.10
C LYS A 375 0.10 25.99 19.69
N LEU A 376 0.33 24.71 19.96
CA LEU A 376 1.53 24.02 19.48
C LEU A 376 1.54 23.90 17.95
N ILE A 377 0.37 23.67 17.36
CA ILE A 377 0.14 23.72 15.92
C ILE A 377 0.48 25.14 15.43
N SER A 378 -0.03 26.20 16.04
CA SER A 378 0.33 27.58 15.67
C SER A 378 1.85 27.80 15.69
N GLU A 379 2.57 27.39 16.74
CA GLU A 379 4.03 27.53 16.79
C GLU A 379 4.75 26.73 15.69
N ALA A 380 4.30 25.50 15.42
CA ALA A 380 4.82 24.69 14.32
C ALA A 380 4.61 25.36 12.96
N SER A 381 3.45 25.99 12.74
CA SER A 381 3.17 26.72 11.50
C SER A 381 4.10 27.92 11.30
N ILE A 382 4.46 28.62 12.39
CA ILE A 382 5.41 29.73 12.35
C ILE A 382 6.78 29.20 11.96
N ALA A 383 7.25 28.11 12.57
CA ALA A 383 8.52 27.47 12.23
C ALA A 383 8.58 27.05 10.75
N ILE A 384 7.52 26.44 10.23
CA ILE A 384 7.38 26.06 8.81
C ILE A 384 7.46 27.31 7.91
N SER A 385 6.82 28.41 8.30
CA SER A 385 6.84 29.66 7.53
C SER A 385 8.20 30.38 7.53
N HIS A 386 9.07 30.10 8.49
CA HIS A 386 10.47 30.56 8.41
C HIS A 386 11.30 29.66 7.50
N MET A 387 10.85 28.44 7.22
CA MET A 387 11.58 27.41 6.48
C MET A 387 10.72 26.83 5.34
N TRP A 388 10.24 27.68 4.41
CA TRP A 388 9.31 27.28 3.35
C TRP A 388 9.72 26.05 2.53
N CYS A 389 11.04 25.84 2.33
CA CYS A 389 11.55 24.66 1.62
C CYS A 389 11.17 23.32 2.29
N VAL A 390 10.81 23.33 3.57
CA VAL A 390 10.35 22.16 4.33
C VAL A 390 9.04 21.60 3.75
N LEU A 391 8.18 22.44 3.16
CA LEU A 391 6.93 22.00 2.51
C LEU A 391 7.16 21.25 1.20
N LEU A 392 8.29 21.49 0.53
CA LEU A 392 8.68 20.76 -0.67
C LEU A 392 9.46 19.47 -0.32
N TRP A 393 9.82 19.29 0.95
CA TRP A 393 10.62 18.15 1.38
C TRP A 393 10.00 16.79 1.04
N PRO A 394 8.68 16.55 1.20
CA PRO A 394 8.07 15.25 0.91
C PRO A 394 8.27 14.75 -0.52
N LEU A 395 8.55 15.64 -1.48
CA LEU A 395 8.84 15.27 -2.86
C LEU A 395 10.13 14.44 -2.96
N VAL A 396 11.15 14.74 -2.14
CA VAL A 396 12.44 14.05 -2.16
C VAL A 396 12.33 12.58 -1.72
N PRO A 397 11.83 12.26 -0.50
CA PRO A 397 11.64 10.86 -0.09
C PRO A 397 10.63 10.15 -0.98
N PHE A 398 9.59 10.82 -1.49
CA PHE A 398 8.64 10.22 -2.43
C PHE A 398 9.32 9.77 -3.74
N VAL A 399 10.16 10.63 -4.35
CA VAL A 399 10.95 10.25 -5.53
C VAL A 399 11.91 9.10 -5.21
N LEU A 400 12.60 9.14 -4.07
CA LEU A 400 13.49 8.07 -3.64
C LEU A 400 12.73 6.74 -3.46
N GLN A 401 11.54 6.75 -2.87
CA GLN A 401 10.69 5.57 -2.70
C GLN A 401 10.23 5.00 -4.05
N ILE A 402 9.84 5.86 -5.00
CA ILE A 402 9.50 5.44 -6.37
C ILE A 402 10.71 4.79 -7.05
N LEU A 403 11.90 5.38 -6.93
CA LEU A 403 13.13 4.82 -7.51
C LEU A 403 13.46 3.44 -6.91
N VAL A 404 13.35 3.30 -5.58
CA VAL A 404 13.53 2.01 -4.90
C VAL A 404 12.48 0.99 -5.35
N LEU A 405 11.22 1.40 -5.46
CA LEU A 405 10.13 0.54 -5.93
C LEU A 405 10.36 0.09 -7.37
N ALA A 406 10.75 1.00 -8.27
CA ALA A 406 11.05 0.67 -9.67
C ALA A 406 12.24 -0.30 -9.78
N TYR A 407 13.33 -0.02 -9.06
CA TYR A 407 14.50 -0.90 -9.00
C TYR A 407 14.14 -2.29 -8.45
N TRP A 408 13.33 -2.33 -7.39
CA TRP A 408 12.89 -3.57 -6.77
C TRP A 408 11.97 -4.38 -7.70
N ILE A 409 10.97 -3.75 -8.34
CA ILE A 409 10.08 -4.43 -9.30
C ILE A 409 10.90 -5.00 -10.45
N SER A 410 11.80 -4.21 -11.04
CA SER A 410 12.69 -4.66 -12.10
C SER A 410 13.48 -5.89 -11.65
N SER A 411 14.22 -5.78 -10.55
CA SER A 411 15.04 -6.88 -10.02
C SER A 411 14.21 -8.13 -9.72
N MET A 412 13.03 -7.97 -9.13
CA MET A 412 12.11 -9.07 -8.83
C MET A 412 11.61 -9.79 -10.07
N VAL A 413 11.23 -9.05 -11.12
CA VAL A 413 10.77 -9.62 -12.39
C VAL A 413 11.88 -10.49 -12.99
N TYR A 414 13.10 -9.98 -13.09
CA TYR A 414 14.23 -10.73 -13.65
C TYR A 414 14.65 -11.94 -12.79
N ILE A 415 14.71 -11.82 -11.46
CA ILE A 415 15.00 -12.97 -10.58
C ILE A 415 13.86 -13.99 -10.65
N SER A 416 12.61 -13.56 -10.80
CA SER A 416 11.48 -14.48 -10.91
C SER A 416 11.45 -15.22 -12.26
N SER A 417 12.00 -14.63 -13.32
CA SER A 417 12.09 -15.25 -14.65
C SER A 417 13.33 -16.12 -14.87
N MET A 418 14.32 -16.08 -13.96
CA MET A 418 15.50 -16.94 -14.07
C MET A 418 15.16 -18.42 -13.81
N GLY A 419 15.86 -19.31 -14.50
CA GLY A 419 15.73 -20.76 -14.38
C GLY A 419 15.87 -21.45 -15.73
N GLU A 420 16.44 -22.66 -15.70
CA GLU A 420 16.56 -23.50 -16.89
C GLU A 420 15.26 -24.28 -17.14
N PRO A 421 14.93 -24.62 -18.39
CA PRO A 421 13.73 -25.40 -18.70
C PRO A 421 13.87 -26.82 -18.15
N GLU A 422 12.93 -27.23 -17.31
CA GLU A 422 12.83 -28.61 -16.80
C GLU A 422 11.79 -29.40 -17.60
N TYR A 423 12.22 -30.57 -18.09
CA TYR A 423 11.39 -31.50 -18.84
C TYR A 423 11.16 -32.78 -18.05
N TYR A 424 9.93 -33.30 -18.09
CA TYR A 424 9.53 -34.51 -17.37
C TYR A 424 8.61 -35.40 -18.20
N ASN A 425 8.63 -36.70 -17.92
CA ASN A 425 7.74 -37.66 -18.56
C ASN A 425 6.27 -37.41 -18.18
N ALA A 426 5.38 -37.39 -19.18
CA ALA A 426 3.94 -37.29 -19.01
C ALA A 426 3.34 -38.70 -18.90
N THR A 427 2.91 -39.06 -17.69
CA THR A 427 2.11 -40.26 -17.42
C THR A 427 0.64 -39.89 -17.22
N ASN A 428 -0.27 -40.76 -17.67
CA ASN A 428 -1.72 -40.59 -17.49
C ASN A 428 -2.21 -40.83 -16.05
N ASP A 429 -1.33 -41.30 -15.15
CA ASP A 429 -1.65 -41.57 -13.76
C ASP A 429 -1.27 -40.38 -12.85
N VAL A 430 -2.25 -39.92 -12.06
CA VAL A 430 -2.15 -38.80 -11.11
C VAL A 430 -1.14 -39.11 -9.98
N ASN A 431 -1.02 -40.39 -9.60
CA ASN A 431 -0.07 -40.82 -8.56
C ASN A 431 1.38 -40.89 -9.08
N ALA A 432 1.57 -41.25 -10.35
CA ALA A 432 2.88 -41.19 -11.02
C ALA A 432 3.32 -39.75 -11.35
N LEU A 433 2.38 -38.81 -11.44
CA LEU A 433 2.64 -37.38 -11.66
C LEU A 433 3.43 -36.71 -10.52
N LEU A 434 3.32 -37.26 -9.31
CA LEU A 434 4.10 -36.84 -8.14
C LEU A 434 5.52 -37.42 -8.13
N ALA A 435 5.80 -38.43 -8.97
CA ALA A 435 7.06 -39.17 -9.06
C ALA A 435 7.72 -39.04 -10.45
N ARG A 436 7.74 -37.83 -11.02
CA ARG A 436 8.32 -37.59 -12.35
C ARG A 436 9.85 -37.70 -12.35
N LEU A 437 10.39 -38.59 -13.17
CA LEU A 437 11.82 -38.64 -13.51
C LEU A 437 12.15 -37.55 -14.55
N PRO A 438 13.30 -36.84 -14.41
CA PRO A 438 13.76 -35.87 -15.41
C PRO A 438 14.14 -36.57 -16.72
N CYS A 439 13.86 -35.94 -17.87
CA CYS A 439 14.17 -36.45 -19.21
C CYS A 439 14.85 -35.36 -20.06
N ASP A 440 15.69 -35.77 -21.04
CA ASP A 440 16.32 -34.86 -22.00
C ASP A 440 15.61 -34.97 -23.36
N PRO A 441 15.11 -33.87 -23.96
CA PRO A 441 14.46 -33.90 -25.27
C PRO A 441 15.40 -34.21 -26.44
N SER A 442 16.73 -34.24 -26.24
CA SER A 442 17.74 -34.46 -27.29
C SER A 442 18.23 -35.90 -27.42
N GLU A 443 17.96 -36.78 -26.45
CA GLU A 443 18.26 -38.20 -26.56
C GLU A 443 17.16 -38.90 -27.37
N ASN A 444 17.54 -39.56 -28.48
CA ASN A 444 16.66 -40.38 -29.30
C ASN A 444 16.23 -41.64 -28.52
N ALA A 445 15.38 -41.48 -27.51
CA ALA A 445 14.73 -42.57 -26.82
C ALA A 445 13.73 -43.22 -27.78
N THR A 446 14.15 -44.33 -28.37
CA THR A 446 13.27 -45.25 -29.11
C THR A 446 12.17 -45.74 -28.16
N LEU A 447 10.92 -45.44 -28.52
CA LEU A 447 9.68 -45.86 -27.85
C LEU A 447 9.20 -44.97 -26.68
N GLY A 448 8.60 -43.81 -27.02
CA GLY A 448 7.27 -43.47 -26.50
C GLY A 448 7.09 -42.98 -25.07
N ASP A 449 8.10 -42.44 -24.40
CA ASP A 449 7.89 -41.72 -23.14
C ASP A 449 7.88 -40.20 -23.35
N PHE A 450 6.72 -39.62 -23.12
CA PHE A 450 6.34 -38.24 -23.43
C PHE A 450 7.13 -37.21 -22.60
N CYS A 451 8.32 -36.81 -23.03
CA CYS A 451 9.09 -35.74 -22.38
C CYS A 451 8.46 -34.37 -22.69
N SER A 452 7.88 -33.72 -21.68
CA SER A 452 7.15 -32.45 -21.82
C SER A 452 7.77 -31.36 -20.96
N PHE A 453 7.81 -30.13 -21.49
CA PHE A 453 8.20 -28.96 -20.70
C PHE A 453 7.17 -28.73 -19.59
N VAL A 454 7.65 -28.62 -18.35
CA VAL A 454 6.76 -28.40 -17.20
C VAL A 454 6.93 -26.98 -16.66
N ARG A 455 8.16 -26.56 -16.40
CA ARG A 455 8.46 -25.26 -15.78
C ARG A 455 9.91 -24.85 -15.99
N TYR A 456 10.17 -23.56 -15.83
CA TYR A 456 11.53 -23.05 -15.62
C TYR A 456 11.90 -23.21 -14.14
N GLY A 457 12.99 -23.92 -13.85
CA GLY A 457 13.36 -24.35 -12.50
C GLY A 457 14.87 -24.59 -12.33
N GLY A 458 15.25 -25.39 -11.32
CA GLY A 458 16.64 -25.81 -11.08
C GLY A 458 17.45 -25.02 -10.04
N ASP A 459 17.18 -23.73 -9.83
CA ASP A 459 18.01 -22.89 -8.94
C ASP A 459 17.55 -22.89 -7.48
N SER A 460 18.22 -23.67 -6.62
CA SER A 460 17.95 -23.73 -5.17
C SER A 460 18.08 -22.38 -4.46
N TYR A 461 18.92 -21.48 -4.99
CA TYR A 461 19.18 -20.15 -4.43
C TYR A 461 18.18 -19.08 -4.89
N LYS A 462 17.31 -19.35 -5.88
CA LYS A 462 16.28 -18.40 -6.37
C LYS A 462 15.38 -17.90 -5.25
N THR A 463 14.87 -18.81 -4.44
CA THR A 463 14.00 -18.47 -3.31
C THR A 463 14.71 -17.57 -2.28
N ALA A 464 15.98 -17.85 -1.99
CA ALA A 464 16.78 -17.03 -1.07
C ALA A 464 17.00 -15.62 -1.62
N MET A 465 17.30 -15.48 -2.92
CA MET A 465 17.44 -14.17 -3.58
C MET A 465 16.14 -13.35 -3.53
N LEU A 466 14.99 -13.98 -3.79
CA LEU A 466 13.68 -13.32 -3.71
C LEU A 466 13.36 -12.87 -2.28
N ILE A 467 13.59 -13.72 -1.28
CA ILE A 467 13.38 -13.37 0.14
C ILE A 467 14.29 -12.21 0.55
N PHE A 468 15.57 -12.27 0.17
CA PHE A 468 16.54 -11.20 0.42
C PHE A 468 16.10 -9.87 -0.22
N MET A 469 15.60 -9.89 -1.45
CA MET A 469 15.07 -8.69 -2.12
C MET A 469 13.84 -8.10 -1.42
N VAL A 470 12.92 -8.95 -0.95
CA VAL A 470 11.76 -8.49 -0.16
C VAL A 470 12.21 -7.84 1.15
N PHE A 471 13.17 -8.45 1.84
CA PHE A 471 13.75 -7.88 3.05
C PHE A 471 14.42 -6.51 2.78
N MET A 472 15.25 -6.43 1.73
CA MET A 472 15.90 -5.17 1.34
C MET A 472 14.91 -4.08 0.96
N PHE A 473 13.78 -4.42 0.33
CA PHE A 473 12.70 -3.47 0.06
C PHE A 473 12.14 -2.88 1.35
N PHE A 474 11.79 -3.71 2.34
CA PHE A 474 11.32 -3.21 3.63
C PHE A 474 12.38 -2.34 4.31
N TRP A 475 13.64 -2.75 4.29
CA TRP A 475 14.72 -1.97 4.93
C TRP A 475 14.91 -0.62 4.26
N LEU A 476 15.02 -0.56 2.93
CA LEU A 476 15.22 0.70 2.20
C LEU A 476 14.04 1.64 2.32
N MET A 477 12.80 1.13 2.27
CA MET A 477 11.61 1.97 2.43
C MET A 477 11.56 2.60 3.83
N ASN A 478 11.85 1.84 4.90
CA ASN A 478 11.92 2.42 6.24
C ASN A 478 13.15 3.31 6.44
N PHE A 479 14.27 3.05 5.74
CA PHE A 479 15.45 3.92 5.78
C PHE A 479 15.13 5.30 5.20
N ILE A 480 14.39 5.37 4.08
CA ILE A 480 13.95 6.63 3.49
C ILE A 480 13.02 7.39 4.45
N VAL A 481 12.06 6.71 5.07
CA VAL A 481 11.17 7.31 6.09
C VAL A 481 11.98 7.83 7.29
N ALA A 482 12.96 7.07 7.77
CA ALA A 482 13.83 7.50 8.87
C ALA A 482 14.65 8.75 8.50
N LEU A 483 15.19 8.79 7.28
CA LEU A 483 15.93 9.93 6.75
C LEU A 483 15.06 11.18 6.65
N GLU A 484 13.82 11.03 6.21
CA GLU A 484 12.83 12.11 6.17
C GLU A 484 12.56 12.67 7.57
N GLN A 485 12.20 11.81 8.53
CA GLN A 485 11.87 12.19 9.90
C GLN A 485 13.02 12.92 10.59
N MET A 486 14.24 12.38 10.50
CA MET A 486 15.42 12.97 11.15
C MET A 486 15.84 14.29 10.50
N THR A 487 15.71 14.40 9.17
CA THR A 487 16.02 15.64 8.44
C THR A 487 15.09 16.77 8.87
N LEU A 488 13.77 16.51 8.89
CA LEU A 488 12.78 17.47 9.34
C LEU A 488 12.97 17.83 10.82
N ALA A 489 13.15 16.83 11.68
CA ALA A 489 13.40 17.05 13.11
C ALA A 489 14.64 17.92 13.34
N GLY A 490 15.73 17.69 12.62
CA GLY A 490 16.93 18.51 12.76
C GLY A 490 16.75 19.95 12.29
N ALA A 491 15.88 20.21 11.29
CA ALA A 491 15.55 21.57 10.87
C ALA A 491 14.69 22.29 11.92
N PHE A 492 13.63 21.65 12.41
CA PHE A 492 12.75 22.22 13.44
C PHE A 492 13.44 22.38 14.79
N ALA A 493 14.31 21.45 15.18
CA ALA A 493 15.15 21.60 16.37
C ALA A 493 16.11 22.78 16.23
N SER A 494 16.69 23.00 15.04
CA SER A 494 17.57 24.16 14.80
C SER A 494 16.79 25.47 14.91
N TYR A 495 15.54 25.50 14.46
CA TYR A 495 14.64 26.64 14.67
C TYR A 495 14.30 26.84 16.14
N TYR A 496 13.96 25.78 16.88
CA TYR A 496 13.52 25.88 18.27
C TYR A 496 14.64 26.45 19.16
N TRP A 497 15.82 25.84 19.11
CA TRP A 497 16.97 26.17 19.96
C TRP A 497 17.81 27.38 19.49
N ALA A 498 17.34 28.14 18.51
CA ALA A 498 17.95 29.40 18.07
C ALA A 498 17.43 30.58 18.91
N TRP A 499 18.31 31.44 19.43
CA TRP A 499 17.91 32.66 20.13
C TRP A 499 17.53 33.76 19.14
N ASP A 500 18.42 34.06 18.19
CA ASP A 500 18.17 34.98 17.08
C ASP A 500 17.86 34.16 15.82
N LYS A 501 16.57 34.08 15.47
CA LYS A 501 16.10 33.28 14.32
C LYS A 501 16.73 33.72 12.99
N ASN A 502 17.21 34.95 12.87
CA ASN A 502 17.82 35.45 11.63
C ASN A 502 19.32 35.15 11.53
N LYS A 503 20.01 34.91 12.65
CA LYS A 503 21.47 34.71 12.69
C LYS A 503 21.88 33.28 13.03
N ASP A 504 21.15 32.64 13.94
CA ASP A 504 21.54 31.32 14.48
C ASP A 504 21.01 30.16 13.63
N ILE A 505 20.05 30.44 12.73
CA ILE A 505 19.49 29.45 11.83
C ILE A 505 20.34 29.39 10.54
N PRO A 506 20.78 28.21 10.07
CA PRO A 506 21.51 28.08 8.81
C PRO A 506 20.70 28.64 7.64
N THR A 507 21.35 29.21 6.62
CA THR A 507 20.66 29.79 5.45
C THR A 507 19.75 28.79 4.72
N PHE A 508 20.14 27.51 4.72
CA PHE A 508 19.32 26.40 4.22
C PHE A 508 19.18 25.31 5.31
N PRO A 509 18.26 25.47 6.28
CA PRO A 509 18.16 24.60 7.46
C PRO A 509 17.89 23.14 7.10
N LEU A 510 17.02 22.93 6.12
CA LEU A 510 16.61 21.61 5.65
C LEU A 510 17.79 20.86 5.02
N TRP A 511 18.50 21.51 4.09
CA TRP A 511 19.66 20.90 3.42
C TRP A 511 20.82 20.66 4.39
N SER A 512 21.08 21.61 5.29
CA SER A 512 22.08 21.44 6.35
C SER A 512 21.75 20.26 7.27
N SER A 513 20.48 20.09 7.63
CA SER A 513 20.00 18.97 8.45
C SER A 513 20.08 17.63 7.71
N PHE A 514 19.73 17.62 6.43
CA PHE A 514 19.83 16.45 5.56
C PHE A 514 21.29 15.98 5.44
N TYR A 515 22.20 16.91 5.14
CA TYR A 515 23.61 16.61 5.04
C TYR A 515 24.18 16.07 6.35
N ARG A 516 23.83 16.69 7.49
CA ARG A 516 24.22 16.21 8.83
C ARG A 516 23.69 14.79 9.09
N SER A 517 22.45 14.53 8.69
CA SER A 517 21.80 13.22 8.84
C SER A 517 22.56 12.13 8.09
N LEU A 518 22.94 12.37 6.83
CA LEU A 518 23.72 11.41 6.04
C LEU A 518 25.18 11.31 6.48
N ARG A 519 25.84 12.44 6.78
CA ARG A 519 27.28 12.47 7.09
C ARG A 519 27.63 11.84 8.43
N TYR A 520 26.80 12.05 9.44
CA TYR A 520 27.09 11.64 10.82
C TYR A 520 26.17 10.53 11.32
N HIS A 521 24.92 10.46 10.86
CA HIS A 521 23.89 9.64 11.52
C HIS A 521 23.29 8.54 10.62
N MET A 522 23.93 8.24 9.49
CA MET A 522 23.49 7.17 8.57
C MET A 522 23.42 5.80 9.26
N GLY A 523 24.33 5.51 10.20
CA GLY A 523 24.30 4.28 10.99
C GLY A 523 23.06 4.15 11.87
N SER A 524 22.67 5.24 12.54
CA SER A 524 21.48 5.26 13.39
C SER A 524 20.19 5.12 12.58
N LEU A 525 20.13 5.77 11.41
CA LEU A 525 19.03 5.61 10.45
C LEU A 525 18.91 4.16 9.98
N ALA A 526 20.05 3.54 9.63
CA ALA A 526 20.11 2.14 9.20
C ALA A 526 19.67 1.18 10.32
N PHE A 527 20.12 1.42 11.55
CA PHE A 527 19.77 0.57 12.70
C PHE A 527 18.28 0.67 13.07
N GLY A 528 17.73 1.88 13.19
CA GLY A 528 16.31 2.06 13.48
C GLY A 528 15.43 1.47 12.38
N SER A 529 15.73 1.74 11.10
CA SER A 529 14.98 1.19 9.98
C SER A 529 15.08 -0.34 9.87
N LEU A 530 16.22 -0.94 10.24
CA LEU A 530 16.41 -2.38 10.28
C LEU A 530 15.45 -3.06 11.27
N ILE A 531 15.30 -2.50 12.47
CA ILE A 531 14.40 -3.04 13.50
C ILE A 531 12.96 -3.13 12.95
N ILE A 532 12.49 -2.07 12.29
CA ILE A 532 11.14 -2.06 11.69
C ILE A 532 11.03 -3.05 10.54
N ALA A 533 12.06 -3.14 9.68
CA ALA A 533 12.08 -4.04 8.53
C ALA A 533 12.01 -5.51 8.94
N ILE A 534 12.70 -5.91 10.02
CA ILE A 534 12.63 -7.27 10.58
C ILE A 534 11.20 -7.60 11.00
N ILE A 535 10.53 -6.69 11.72
CA ILE A 535 9.14 -6.88 12.16
C ILE A 535 8.18 -6.96 10.97
N GLN A 536 8.36 -6.11 9.95
CA GLN A 536 7.57 -6.18 8.72
C GLN A 536 7.77 -7.51 7.98
N MET A 537 9.00 -8.02 7.93
CA MET A 537 9.30 -9.31 7.32
C MET A 537 8.60 -10.46 8.05
N ILE A 538 8.62 -10.45 9.39
CA ILE A 538 7.90 -11.43 10.22
C ILE A 538 6.38 -11.33 9.96
N ARG A 539 5.81 -10.13 9.90
CA ARG A 539 4.39 -9.94 9.59
C ARG A 539 4.02 -10.44 8.20
N ALA A 540 4.85 -10.17 7.19
CA ALA A 540 4.65 -10.67 5.84
C ALA A 540 4.66 -12.20 5.80
N PHE A 541 5.56 -12.83 6.56
CA PHE A 541 5.64 -14.28 6.70
C PHE A 541 4.43 -14.88 7.43
N LEU A 542 3.96 -14.26 8.51
CA LEU A 542 2.75 -14.69 9.22
C LEU A 542 1.50 -14.61 8.32
N GLU A 543 1.40 -13.57 7.48
CA GLU A 543 0.32 -13.44 6.50
C GLU A 543 0.41 -14.54 5.42
N TYR A 544 1.62 -14.84 4.95
CA TYR A 544 1.86 -15.93 4.00
C TYR A 544 1.41 -17.29 4.57
N ILE A 545 1.82 -17.63 5.80
CA ILE A 545 1.41 -18.86 6.49
C ILE A 545 -0.11 -18.89 6.65
N ASN A 546 -0.72 -17.80 7.11
CA ASN A 546 -2.15 -17.71 7.29
C ASN A 546 -2.92 -17.97 5.98
N ARG A 547 -2.43 -17.44 4.86
CA ARG A 547 -3.01 -17.71 3.53
C ARG A 547 -2.88 -19.18 3.15
N LYS A 548 -1.73 -19.80 3.39
CA LYS A 548 -1.50 -21.22 3.08
C LYS A 548 -2.35 -22.16 3.93
N LEU A 549 -2.67 -21.77 5.15
CA LEU A 549 -3.48 -22.55 6.11
C LEU A 549 -4.99 -22.31 6.01
N LYS A 550 -5.49 -21.50 5.07
CA LYS A 550 -6.94 -21.27 4.90
C LYS A 550 -7.72 -22.57 4.64
N GLY A 551 -7.09 -23.57 4.02
CA GLY A 551 -7.68 -24.91 3.78
C GLY A 551 -7.48 -25.94 4.90
N SER A 552 -6.78 -25.60 5.98
CA SER A 552 -6.54 -26.53 7.10
C SER A 552 -7.61 -26.36 8.20
N GLU A 553 -8.03 -27.45 8.84
CA GLU A 553 -9.06 -27.45 9.89
C GLU A 553 -8.53 -27.19 11.31
N ASN A 554 -7.21 -27.08 11.52
CA ASN A 554 -6.65 -26.94 12.87
C ASN A 554 -6.97 -25.57 13.49
N LYS A 555 -7.96 -25.55 14.40
CA LYS A 555 -8.45 -24.35 15.09
C LYS A 555 -7.38 -23.70 15.99
N VAL A 556 -6.51 -24.49 16.62
CA VAL A 556 -5.45 -23.99 17.52
C VAL A 556 -4.40 -23.21 16.73
N ALA A 557 -3.97 -23.74 15.60
CA ALA A 557 -3.02 -23.06 14.72
C ALA A 557 -3.58 -21.71 14.20
N LYS A 558 -4.86 -21.68 13.82
CA LYS A 558 -5.55 -20.44 13.41
C LYS A 558 -5.63 -19.41 14.54
N PHE A 559 -5.90 -19.85 15.77
CA PHE A 559 -5.93 -18.96 16.94
C PHE A 559 -4.54 -18.34 17.22
N ILE A 560 -3.49 -19.18 17.28
CA ILE A 560 -2.11 -18.71 17.52
C ILE A 560 -1.67 -17.72 16.43
N LEU A 561 -1.94 -18.02 15.15
CA LEU A 561 -1.59 -17.11 14.06
C LEU A 561 -2.33 -15.78 14.14
N THR A 562 -3.59 -15.79 14.56
CA THR A 562 -4.37 -14.56 14.77
C THR A 562 -3.77 -13.72 15.91
N CYS A 563 -3.39 -14.37 17.02
CA CYS A 563 -2.74 -13.73 18.15
C CYS A 563 -1.39 -13.12 17.76
N LEU A 564 -0.49 -13.89 17.13
CA LEU A 564 0.82 -13.42 16.68
C LEU A 564 0.70 -12.24 15.70
N ARG A 565 -0.25 -12.30 14.76
CA ARG A 565 -0.49 -11.18 13.82
C ARG A 565 -0.88 -9.91 14.55
N CYS A 566 -1.73 -10.00 15.56
CA CYS A 566 -2.11 -8.86 16.39
C CYS A 566 -0.89 -8.33 17.17
N CYS A 567 -0.15 -9.21 17.86
CA CYS A 567 1.04 -8.84 18.64
C CYS A 567 2.10 -8.15 17.79
N PHE A 568 2.44 -8.69 16.62
CA PHE A 568 3.42 -8.08 15.72
C PHE A 568 2.92 -6.80 15.05
N TRP A 569 1.61 -6.66 14.83
CA TRP A 569 1.02 -5.39 14.40
C TRP A 569 1.17 -4.31 15.49
N CYS A 570 0.87 -4.64 16.75
CA CYS A 570 1.07 -3.74 17.89
C CYS A 570 2.56 -3.39 18.08
N LEU A 571 3.44 -4.39 18.00
CA LEU A 571 4.88 -4.20 18.13
C LEU A 571 5.44 -3.28 17.04
N GLU A 572 5.00 -3.44 15.79
CA GLU A 572 5.40 -2.53 14.72
C GLU A 572 5.00 -1.09 15.01
N LYS A 573 3.75 -0.86 15.47
CA LYS A 573 3.27 0.48 15.81
C LYS A 573 4.07 1.10 16.96
N PHE A 574 4.34 0.32 18.00
CA PHE A 574 5.15 0.76 19.13
C PHE A 574 6.59 1.09 18.72
N LEU A 575 7.23 0.25 17.92
CA LEU A 575 8.60 0.49 17.45
C LEU A 575 8.67 1.68 16.50
N ARG A 576 7.68 1.89 15.63
CA ARG A 576 7.60 3.13 14.82
C ARG A 576 7.53 4.38 15.69
N TYR A 577 6.76 4.34 16.78
CA TYR A 577 6.67 5.45 17.73
C TYR A 577 8.01 5.72 18.42
N ILE A 578 8.67 4.69 18.98
CA ILE A 578 9.98 4.85 19.61
C ILE A 578 11.01 5.36 18.60
N ASN A 579 11.09 4.78 17.41
CA ASN A 579 12.06 5.19 16.40
C ASN A 579 11.89 6.65 15.99
N LYS A 580 10.66 7.11 15.78
CA LYS A 580 10.35 8.50 15.45
C LYS A 580 10.90 9.45 16.53
N ASN A 581 10.63 9.16 17.81
CA ASN A 581 11.13 9.96 18.93
C ASN A 581 12.65 9.86 19.08
N ALA A 582 13.23 8.68 18.87
CA ALA A 582 14.68 8.49 18.87
C ALA A 582 15.35 9.36 17.80
N TYR A 583 14.84 9.39 16.57
CA TYR A 583 15.39 10.23 15.49
C TYR A 583 15.32 11.73 15.83
N ILE A 584 14.27 12.19 16.50
CA ILE A 584 14.18 13.56 16.99
C ILE A 584 15.30 13.84 18.01
N LEU A 585 15.50 12.97 18.99
CA LEU A 585 16.55 13.14 20.01
C LEU A 585 17.97 13.01 19.42
N ILE A 586 18.18 12.18 18.40
CA ILE A 586 19.44 12.13 17.64
C ILE A 586 19.64 13.46 16.90
N ALA A 587 18.60 14.00 16.29
CA ALA A 587 18.68 15.27 15.58
C ALA A 587 18.99 16.45 16.52
N ILE A 588 18.57 16.37 17.80
CA ILE A 588 18.92 17.35 18.84
C ILE A 588 20.36 17.12 19.32
N HIS A 589 20.66 15.94 19.87
CA HIS A 589 21.89 15.69 20.64
C HIS A 589 23.04 15.04 19.86
N GLY A 590 22.75 14.39 18.74
CA GLY A 590 23.76 13.70 17.93
C GLY A 590 24.32 12.45 18.59
N ARG A 591 23.54 11.84 19.50
CA ARG A 591 23.87 10.58 20.19
C ARG A 591 23.52 9.38 19.31
N ASN A 592 24.03 8.21 19.68
CA ASN A 592 23.67 6.96 19.02
C ASN A 592 22.18 6.59 19.23
N PHE A 593 21.68 5.67 18.42
CA PHE A 593 20.26 5.34 18.39
C PHE A 593 19.73 4.82 19.73
N CYS A 594 20.41 3.85 20.36
CA CYS A 594 19.93 3.25 21.60
C CYS A 594 19.86 4.26 22.75
N THR A 595 20.88 5.11 22.90
CA THR A 595 20.87 6.17 23.91
C THR A 595 19.76 7.17 23.64
N ALA A 596 19.61 7.64 22.40
CA ALA A 596 18.56 8.60 22.06
C ALA A 596 17.15 8.01 22.20
N ALA A 597 16.95 6.73 21.85
CA ALA A 597 15.68 6.03 22.04
C ALA A 597 15.32 5.92 23.52
N LYS A 598 16.30 5.58 24.39
CA LYS A 598 16.11 5.56 25.84
C LYS A 598 15.78 6.95 26.37
N ASP A 599 16.57 7.96 26.03
CA ASP A 599 16.41 9.33 26.52
C ASP A 599 15.04 9.90 26.10
N GLY A 600 14.66 9.70 24.83
CA GLY A 600 13.35 10.13 24.32
C GLY A 600 12.17 9.39 24.96
N PHE A 601 12.29 8.08 25.16
CA PHE A 601 11.26 7.29 25.84
C PHE A 601 11.06 7.74 27.29
N LEU A 602 12.14 7.95 28.04
CA LEU A 602 12.07 8.41 29.43
C LEU A 602 11.50 9.83 29.54
N LEU A 603 11.89 10.75 28.65
CA LEU A 603 11.36 12.11 28.59
C LEU A 603 9.84 12.12 28.37
N ILE A 604 9.37 11.28 27.45
CA ILE A 604 7.94 11.11 27.18
C ILE A 604 7.22 10.46 28.37
N MET A 605 7.80 9.42 28.97
CA MET A 605 7.14 8.70 30.08
C MET A 605 6.95 9.57 31.32
N ARG A 606 7.92 10.45 31.64
CA ARG A 606 7.75 11.46 32.70
C ARG A 606 6.59 12.41 32.44
N ASN A 607 6.25 12.64 31.18
CA ASN A 607 5.18 13.53 30.73
C ASN A 607 4.04 12.79 30.01
N VAL A 608 3.83 11.50 30.31
CA VAL A 608 3.04 10.58 29.47
C VAL A 608 1.60 11.05 29.25
N LEU A 609 0.93 11.59 30.27
CA LEU A 609 -0.45 12.08 30.16
C LEU A 609 -0.54 13.26 29.19
N ARG A 610 0.42 14.20 29.25
CA ARG A 610 0.46 15.36 28.35
C ARG A 610 0.82 14.94 26.94
N ALA A 611 1.81 14.07 26.80
CA ALA A 611 2.28 13.55 25.52
C ALA A 611 1.21 12.74 24.79
N ALA A 612 0.58 11.76 25.45
CA ALA A 612 -0.42 10.89 24.84
C ALA A 612 -1.68 11.65 24.41
N VAL A 613 -2.15 12.57 25.25
CA VAL A 613 -3.34 13.38 24.93
C VAL A 613 -3.07 14.33 23.78
N LEU A 614 -1.92 15.02 23.79
CA LEU A 614 -1.56 15.95 22.74
C LEU A 614 -1.36 15.25 21.39
N ASP A 615 -0.58 14.17 21.36
CA ASP A 615 -0.31 13.35 20.17
C ASP A 615 -1.62 12.93 19.49
N LYS A 616 -2.58 12.37 20.26
CA LYS A 616 -3.86 11.91 19.72
C LYS A 616 -4.76 13.04 19.21
N VAL A 617 -4.74 14.20 19.86
CA VAL A 617 -5.48 15.38 19.40
C VAL A 617 -4.86 15.94 18.11
N CYS A 618 -3.54 16.05 18.05
CA CYS A 618 -2.84 16.50 16.85
C CYS A 618 -3.12 15.57 15.66
N ASP A 619 -3.01 14.25 15.83
CA ASP A 619 -3.34 13.26 14.79
C ASP A 619 -4.77 13.43 14.27
N PHE A 620 -5.73 13.62 15.18
CA PHE A 620 -7.14 13.84 14.84
C PHE A 620 -7.34 15.13 14.02
N LEU A 621 -6.69 16.23 14.41
CA LEU A 621 -6.77 17.51 13.69
C LEU A 621 -6.12 17.43 12.30
N MET A 622 -4.99 16.72 12.19
CA MET A 622 -4.35 16.47 10.89
C MET A 622 -5.23 15.61 9.99
N LEU A 623 -5.92 14.59 10.54
CA LEU A 623 -6.86 13.76 9.79
C LEU A 623 -8.02 14.57 9.21
N ILE A 624 -8.67 15.43 10.01
CA ILE A 624 -9.76 16.30 9.53
C ILE A 624 -9.26 17.18 8.40
N SER A 625 -8.08 17.78 8.56
CA SER A 625 -7.48 18.66 7.56
C SER A 625 -7.20 17.91 6.24
N LYS A 626 -6.66 16.69 6.31
CA LYS A 626 -6.46 15.79 5.14
C LYS A 626 -7.79 15.49 4.43
N LEU A 627 -8.85 15.19 5.18
CA LEU A 627 -10.18 14.88 4.62
C LEU A 627 -10.86 16.10 3.99
N MET A 628 -10.69 17.30 4.54
CA MET A 628 -11.27 18.53 3.99
C MET A 628 -10.66 18.91 2.64
N VAL A 629 -9.33 18.90 2.53
CA VAL A 629 -8.63 19.16 1.26
C VAL A 629 -9.05 18.13 0.20
N THR A 630 -9.11 16.85 0.60
CA THR A 630 -9.55 15.76 -0.28
C THR A 630 -11.01 15.92 -0.71
N GLY A 631 -11.91 16.24 0.22
CA GLY A 631 -13.33 16.43 -0.05
C GLY A 631 -13.60 17.62 -0.99
N ALA A 632 -12.90 18.74 -0.81
CA ALA A 632 -13.03 19.91 -1.67
C ALA A 632 -12.66 19.58 -3.14
N ILE A 633 -11.53 18.90 -3.34
CA ILE A 633 -11.10 18.49 -4.68
C ILE A 633 -12.01 17.39 -5.24
N ALA A 634 -12.52 16.48 -4.40
CA ALA A 634 -13.48 15.46 -4.82
C ALA A 634 -14.75 16.07 -5.42
N VAL A 635 -15.31 17.09 -4.76
CA VAL A 635 -16.50 17.81 -5.22
C VAL A 635 -16.23 18.51 -6.55
N ILE A 636 -15.09 19.22 -6.66
CA ILE A 636 -14.67 19.88 -7.89
C ILE A 636 -14.53 18.85 -9.03
N ALA A 637 -13.81 17.75 -8.80
CA ALA A 637 -13.60 16.70 -9.78
C ALA A 637 -14.92 16.04 -10.21
N PHE A 638 -15.84 15.79 -9.28
CA PHE A 638 -17.14 15.20 -9.57
C PHE A 638 -17.97 16.07 -10.53
N PHE A 639 -18.08 17.38 -10.26
CA PHE A 639 -18.82 18.29 -11.14
C PHE A 639 -18.13 18.50 -12.49
N TRP A 640 -16.80 18.49 -12.51
CA TRP A 640 -16.01 18.64 -13.73
C TRP A 640 -16.20 17.45 -14.67
N PHE A 641 -16.00 16.22 -14.18
CA PHE A 641 -16.14 15.01 -15.00
C PHE A 641 -17.59 14.73 -15.44
N GLN A 642 -18.59 15.33 -14.77
CA GLN A 642 -20.00 15.28 -15.20
C GLN A 642 -20.37 16.31 -16.28
N LYS A 643 -19.44 17.14 -16.76
CA LYS A 643 -19.71 18.23 -17.72
C LYS A 643 -20.77 19.23 -17.24
N LYS A 644 -21.02 19.33 -15.94
CA LYS A 644 -22.00 20.26 -15.34
C LYS A 644 -21.48 21.69 -15.23
N VAL A 645 -20.18 21.90 -15.46
CA VAL A 645 -19.56 23.22 -15.47
C VAL A 645 -19.47 23.71 -16.93
N PRO A 646 -20.29 24.69 -17.35
CA PRO A 646 -20.44 25.06 -18.76
C PRO A 646 -19.15 25.60 -19.40
N PHE A 647 -18.22 26.13 -18.59
CA PHE A 647 -16.94 26.64 -19.08
C PHE A 647 -15.98 25.53 -19.56
N PHE A 648 -16.10 24.30 -19.03
CA PHE A 648 -15.15 23.21 -19.30
C PHE A 648 -15.72 22.07 -20.14
N GLU A 649 -16.96 22.17 -20.61
CA GLU A 649 -17.65 21.11 -21.35
C GLU A 649 -16.85 20.61 -22.58
N LYS A 650 -16.16 21.52 -23.28
CA LYS A 650 -15.35 21.20 -24.47
C LYS A 650 -14.02 20.48 -24.17
N VAL A 651 -13.53 20.57 -22.93
CA VAL A 651 -12.24 20.01 -22.51
C VAL A 651 -12.40 18.59 -21.97
N VAL A 652 -13.60 18.21 -21.52
CA VAL A 652 -13.85 16.91 -20.89
C VAL A 652 -14.13 15.84 -21.94
N PRO A 653 -13.29 14.79 -22.04
CA PRO A 653 -13.52 13.69 -22.99
C PRO A 653 -14.77 12.89 -22.61
N GLU A 654 -15.38 12.20 -23.57
CA GLU A 654 -16.41 11.20 -23.27
C GLU A 654 -15.78 10.02 -22.53
N MET A 655 -16.35 9.68 -21.37
CA MET A 655 -15.85 8.60 -20.51
C MET A 655 -16.95 7.58 -20.25
N ASN A 656 -16.57 6.31 -20.24
CA ASN A 656 -17.47 5.21 -19.92
C ASN A 656 -17.74 5.14 -18.41
N TYR A 657 -16.70 5.39 -17.61
CA TYR A 657 -16.74 5.29 -16.15
C TYR A 657 -16.14 6.53 -15.46
N PHE A 658 -16.84 7.66 -15.55
CA PHE A 658 -16.32 8.94 -15.02
C PHE A 658 -15.98 8.91 -13.51
N LEU A 659 -16.72 8.12 -12.72
CA LEU A 659 -16.51 7.99 -11.28
C LEU A 659 -15.15 7.36 -10.95
N PHE A 660 -14.60 6.52 -11.82
CA PHE A 660 -13.29 5.94 -11.63
C PHE A 660 -12.19 7.00 -11.66
N ALA A 661 -12.27 7.96 -12.60
CA ALA A 661 -11.35 9.10 -12.64
C ALA A 661 -11.47 9.98 -11.38
N VAL A 662 -12.69 10.20 -10.87
CA VAL A 662 -12.91 10.89 -9.59
C VAL A 662 -12.22 10.15 -8.44
N VAL A 663 -12.38 8.83 -8.35
CA VAL A 663 -11.73 8.00 -7.32
C VAL A 663 -10.21 8.11 -7.40
N LEU A 664 -9.63 8.10 -8.60
CA LEU A 664 -8.18 8.29 -8.77
C LEU A 664 -7.72 9.68 -8.31
N VAL A 665 -8.48 10.73 -8.62
CA VAL A 665 -8.20 12.10 -8.13
C VAL A 665 -8.31 12.15 -6.61
N VAL A 666 -9.31 11.51 -6.01
CA VAL A 666 -9.49 11.45 -4.55
C VAL A 666 -8.32 10.75 -3.88
N ILE A 667 -7.92 9.58 -4.38
CA ILE A 667 -6.77 8.82 -3.85
C ILE A 667 -5.49 9.65 -3.99
N GLY A 668 -5.22 10.20 -5.17
CA GLY A 668 -4.03 11.02 -5.40
C GLY A 668 -4.01 12.28 -4.53
N THR A 669 -5.15 12.95 -4.38
CA THR A 669 -5.28 14.13 -3.50
C THR A 669 -5.04 13.77 -2.05
N TYR A 670 -5.59 12.64 -1.58
CA TYR A 670 -5.35 12.18 -0.21
C TYR A 670 -3.88 11.90 0.04
N LEU A 671 -3.18 11.24 -0.89
CA LEU A 671 -1.74 10.98 -0.77
C LEU A 671 -0.89 12.27 -0.74
N ILE A 672 -1.27 13.25 -1.57
CA ILE A 672 -0.63 14.57 -1.55
C ILE A 672 -0.88 15.22 -0.18
N ALA A 673 -2.14 15.34 0.24
CA ALA A 673 -2.48 15.94 1.53
C ALA A 673 -1.76 15.24 2.70
N ASP A 674 -1.76 13.90 2.72
CA ASP A 674 -1.06 13.09 3.70
C ASP A 674 0.42 13.48 3.82
N SER A 675 1.12 13.54 2.68
CA SER A 675 2.52 13.94 2.59
C SER A 675 2.79 15.34 3.15
N PHE A 676 1.92 16.32 2.85
CA PHE A 676 2.06 17.70 3.32
C PHE A 676 1.78 17.84 4.82
N PHE A 677 0.75 17.17 5.33
CA PHE A 677 0.41 17.21 6.76
C PHE A 677 1.35 16.35 7.62
N ASP A 678 2.04 15.36 7.06
CA ASP A 678 3.05 14.58 7.78
C ASP A 678 4.28 15.41 8.14
N VAL A 679 4.67 16.37 7.28
CA VAL A 679 5.68 17.40 7.63
C VAL A 679 5.27 18.16 8.88
N TYR A 680 3.98 18.50 8.97
CA TYR A 680 3.41 19.20 10.10
C TYR A 680 3.43 18.35 11.37
N SER A 681 3.07 17.07 11.28
CA SER A 681 3.14 16.13 12.40
C SER A 681 4.56 16.09 12.97
N ILE A 682 5.59 15.97 12.12
CA ILE A 682 6.99 15.98 12.57
C ILE A 682 7.40 17.31 13.19
N ALA A 683 6.90 18.44 12.66
CA ALA A 683 7.15 19.76 13.23
C ALA A 683 6.60 19.87 14.66
N VAL A 684 5.35 19.47 14.86
CA VAL A 684 4.68 19.48 16.16
C VAL A 684 5.39 18.58 17.15
N ASP A 685 5.72 17.34 16.77
CA ASP A 685 6.39 16.40 17.68
C ASP A 685 7.79 16.85 18.06
N THR A 686 8.53 17.42 17.10
CA THR A 686 9.88 17.96 17.36
C THR A 686 9.82 19.14 18.31
N ILE A 687 8.93 20.10 18.07
CA ILE A 687 8.76 21.27 18.94
C ILE A 687 8.27 20.83 20.32
N PHE A 688 7.36 19.86 20.38
CA PHE A 688 6.86 19.33 21.64
C PHE A 688 7.97 18.65 22.46
N LEU A 689 8.80 17.80 21.84
CA LEU A 689 9.94 17.18 22.51
C LEU A 689 10.99 18.21 22.94
N CYS A 690 11.31 19.20 22.09
CA CYS A 690 12.19 20.29 22.48
C CYS A 690 11.62 21.08 23.66
N PHE A 691 10.31 21.31 23.67
CA PHE A 691 9.61 21.96 24.79
C PHE A 691 9.66 21.15 26.08
N LEU A 692 9.40 19.84 26.03
CA LEU A 692 9.52 18.97 27.20
C LEU A 692 10.95 18.97 27.77
N GLU A 693 11.95 19.05 26.90
CA GLU A 693 13.34 19.16 27.33
C GLU A 693 13.69 20.56 27.86
N ASP A 694 13.15 21.63 27.26
CA ASP A 694 13.36 23.02 27.70
C ASP A 694 12.79 23.24 29.12
N ILE A 695 11.62 22.67 29.43
CA ILE A 695 11.03 22.75 30.79
C ILE A 695 11.79 21.96 31.85
N GLU A 696 12.54 20.91 31.47
CA GLU A 696 13.39 20.17 32.41
C GLU A 696 14.71 20.90 32.66
N ARG A 697 15.28 21.52 31.62
CA ARG A 697 16.58 22.18 31.68
C ARG A 697 16.53 23.59 32.26
N ASN A 698 15.48 24.34 31.93
CA ASN A 698 15.38 25.77 32.21
C ASN A 698 14.23 26.05 33.18
N ASP A 699 14.42 27.03 34.08
CA ASP A 699 13.42 27.45 35.07
C ASP A 699 12.75 28.78 34.69
N GLY A 700 13.23 29.45 33.64
CA GLY A 700 12.75 30.74 33.18
C GLY A 700 13.30 31.94 33.95
N SER A 701 14.31 31.74 34.80
CA SER A 701 15.12 32.79 35.40
C SER A 701 15.91 33.58 34.34
N SER A 702 16.51 34.71 34.72
CA SER A 702 17.40 35.47 33.83
C SER A 702 18.65 34.69 33.41
N GLU A 703 19.10 33.75 34.25
CA GLU A 703 20.27 32.91 33.99
C GLU A 703 19.92 31.68 33.14
N ARG A 704 18.67 31.18 33.26
CA ARG A 704 18.16 30.01 32.52
C ARG A 704 16.80 30.33 31.87
N PRO A 705 16.76 31.25 30.89
CA PRO A 705 15.54 31.57 30.18
C PRO A 705 15.08 30.40 29.29
N PHE A 706 13.77 30.28 29.09
CA PHE A 706 13.21 29.39 28.07
C PHE A 706 13.55 29.89 26.66
N TYR A 707 13.84 28.97 25.74
CA TYR A 707 14.18 29.30 24.34
C TYR A 707 12.96 29.74 23.53
N MET A 708 11.78 29.27 23.92
CA MET A 708 10.55 29.68 23.27
C MET A 708 10.18 31.11 23.68
N ASN A 709 9.89 31.95 22.67
CA ASN A 709 9.57 33.35 22.89
C ASN A 709 8.35 33.47 23.82
N ARG A 710 8.37 34.46 24.72
CA ARG A 710 7.40 34.64 25.82
C ARG A 710 6.00 35.02 25.32
N ASP A 711 5.34 34.19 24.53
CA ASP A 711 3.90 34.31 24.41
C ASP A 711 3.31 33.92 25.78
N LYS A 712 2.85 34.93 26.53
CA LYS A 712 2.27 34.79 27.88
C LYS A 712 1.17 33.72 27.92
N ASN A 713 0.62 33.37 26.77
CA ASN A 713 -0.45 32.41 26.57
C ASN A 713 -0.03 30.93 26.56
N LEU A 714 1.22 30.55 26.27
CA LEU A 714 1.63 29.14 26.34
C LEU A 714 2.07 28.75 27.76
N LYS A 715 2.79 29.66 28.43
CA LYS A 715 3.19 29.50 29.84
C LYS A 715 1.98 29.42 30.77
N ARG A 716 0.95 30.27 30.58
CA ARG A 716 -0.31 30.20 31.34
C ARG A 716 -1.12 28.93 31.10
N LEU A 717 -1.08 28.32 29.92
CA LEU A 717 -1.95 27.16 29.60
C LEU A 717 -1.35 25.80 29.93
N ILE A 718 -0.02 25.69 30.04
CA ILE A 718 0.65 24.44 30.44
C ILE A 718 0.91 24.42 31.94
N PHE A 719 1.11 25.59 32.55
CA PHE A 719 1.21 25.79 33.99
C PHE A 719 -0.09 26.36 34.59
N VAL A 720 -1.28 25.97 34.11
CA VAL A 720 -2.51 26.30 34.86
C VAL A 720 -2.39 25.58 36.20
N PRO A 721 -2.22 26.29 37.34
CA PRO A 721 -2.39 25.65 38.63
C PRO A 721 -3.87 25.31 38.72
N LYS A 722 -4.22 24.11 39.18
CA LYS A 722 -5.63 23.67 39.31
C LYS A 722 -6.53 24.54 40.22
N GLY A 723 -6.08 25.70 40.69
CA GLY A 723 -6.78 26.57 41.64
C GLY A 723 -7.45 27.83 41.07
N SER A 724 -7.59 28.02 39.75
CA SER A 724 -8.23 29.24 39.19
C SER A 724 -9.53 29.02 38.41
N GLU A 725 -10.20 27.89 38.61
CA GLU A 725 -11.60 27.70 38.26
C GLU A 725 -12.40 27.56 39.56
N ASN A 726 -12.68 28.71 40.19
CA ASN A 726 -13.79 28.90 41.12
C ASN A 726 -14.39 30.28 40.87
#